data_AF-A0A1G3HEF2-F1
#
_entry.id   AF-A0A1G3HEF2-F1
#
_cell.length_a   1.000
_cell.length_b   1.000
_cell.length_c   1.000
_cell.angle_alpha   90.00
_cell.angle_beta   90.00
_cell.angle_gamma   90.00
#
_symmetry.space_group_name_H-M   'P 1'
#
loop_
_entity.id
_entity.type
_entity.pdbx_description
1 polymer ?
#
loop_
_entity_poly.entity_id
_entity_poly.type
_entity_poly.pdbx_seq_one_letter_code
_entity_poly.pdbx_strand_id
1 'polypeptide(L)'
;MKRTTWIAVVLALIAGGMAGAWWAYQEGRLGKNPRAPTLENFKPVIDAWAFRKGELRPKCISASPDSAPGSRRGRPGWSTTDTMGLGVATLALKTPAASQQLMRDKTLLRFDTLAKEGFFKAADAELRIETGETLPAREYVLTQKGWENSYSGCFHAGRPEVLEVVSFARVQPDPEEVRAYEITYKVGVRALPPWAISEEARDIFGDLKPHKAVEEKRLRLLRAEKGWLPEPLVKTKEGTLEHSRLRQTIDDLLPPITPAQIMELGKEHEFLRDPRACLLVPRSAGHDADEIEWSLNGPVSMTMYEPDAISNPVPRIRESWAARMINLVQAGVFHEEGIPRDDLRNRPPGTKYILDEKYLPYISKGGPGCLHLGTMKVEILPNTIELQGRQDGTLNYNFKAIGRIGDDSWARGISWSGIPEVEAYLAYGVPIGGSVEFSEGKWRIGHAGAATPVIVEPPRIQPTVTTPVSQTPGSSVDTGHRGGGTAMLPTQPGSVHVIAVYQAMGAGGNHAEGTIRVGVGARGRPITLVLSAYEPVHWQIQPDPGAEIAKVVVMGNYPGRISGVPQDRVQRANGYLQDYKTDGSGRRRHNPQSTVETVERLVGRRPDSVDGAYESRYFSLGSSRTPPQPPAVQPRPIGNAVAIPMPVLITPRPLREPGR
;
A
#
# COMPACT_ATOMS: atom_id res chain seq x y z
N MET A 1 71.21 18.98 -48.14
CA MET A 1 70.29 18.06 -47.44
C MET A 1 69.72 17.09 -48.49
N LYS A 2 69.83 15.76 -48.29
CA LYS A 2 69.42 14.76 -49.30
C LYS A 2 67.88 14.71 -49.39
N ARG A 3 67.33 14.45 -50.59
CA ARG A 3 65.87 14.34 -50.85
C ARG A 3 65.16 13.39 -49.88
N THR A 4 65.85 12.32 -49.45
CA THR A 4 65.37 11.36 -48.46
C THR A 4 65.16 11.97 -47.06
N THR A 5 66.03 12.88 -46.62
CA THR A 5 65.89 13.56 -45.32
C THR A 5 64.67 14.49 -45.31
N TRP A 6 64.41 15.21 -46.41
CA TRP A 6 63.22 16.05 -46.54
C TRP A 6 61.91 15.24 -46.49
N ILE A 7 61.87 14.11 -47.17
CA ILE A 7 60.70 13.21 -47.14
C ILE A 7 60.44 12.70 -45.71
N ALA A 8 61.49 12.28 -44.98
CA ALA A 8 61.36 11.81 -43.61
C ALA A 8 60.82 12.90 -42.66
N VAL A 9 61.30 14.15 -42.80
CA VAL A 9 60.81 15.29 -42.00
C VAL A 9 59.34 15.59 -42.30
N VAL A 10 58.94 15.61 -43.58
CA VAL A 10 57.54 15.85 -43.97
C VAL A 10 56.63 14.75 -43.42
N LEU A 11 57.02 13.47 -43.54
CA LEU A 11 56.24 12.36 -42.99
C LEU A 11 56.12 12.44 -41.46
N ALA A 12 57.19 12.82 -40.75
CA ALA A 12 57.15 13.01 -39.31
C ALA A 12 56.21 14.15 -38.89
N LEU A 13 56.21 15.27 -39.62
CA LEU A 13 55.30 16.39 -39.37
C LEU A 13 53.84 16.02 -39.63
N ILE A 14 53.56 15.29 -40.73
CA ILE A 14 52.22 14.79 -41.01
C ILE A 14 51.78 13.80 -39.93
N ALA A 15 52.64 12.86 -39.53
CA ALA A 15 52.34 11.90 -38.47
C ALA A 15 52.08 12.61 -37.13
N GLY A 16 52.89 13.62 -36.78
CA GLY A 16 52.67 14.45 -35.58
C GLY A 16 51.36 15.24 -35.65
N GLY A 17 51.03 15.81 -36.81
CA GLY A 17 49.75 16.49 -37.04
C GLY A 17 48.55 15.55 -36.94
N MET A 18 48.64 14.35 -37.52
CA MET A 18 47.61 13.31 -37.43
C MET A 18 47.45 12.80 -35.99
N ALA A 19 48.56 12.55 -35.27
CA ALA A 19 48.52 12.15 -33.87
C ALA A 19 47.91 13.24 -32.97
N GLY A 20 48.26 14.51 -33.23
CA GLY A 20 47.68 15.66 -32.53
C GLY A 20 46.19 15.84 -32.83
N ALA A 21 45.77 15.72 -34.09
CA ALA A 21 44.36 15.79 -34.48
C ALA A 21 43.56 14.62 -33.91
N TRP A 22 44.12 13.41 -33.92
CA TRP A 22 43.54 12.23 -33.29
C TRP A 22 43.39 12.44 -31.78
N TRP A 23 44.44 12.90 -31.10
CA TRP A 23 44.38 13.21 -29.67
C TRP A 23 43.34 14.30 -29.37
N ALA A 24 43.29 15.37 -30.17
CA ALA A 24 42.28 16.41 -30.05
C ALA A 24 40.86 15.86 -30.24
N TYR A 25 40.64 14.97 -31.20
CA TYR A 25 39.37 14.26 -31.40
C TYR A 25 39.05 13.35 -30.20
N GLN A 26 40.03 12.65 -29.64
CA GLN A 26 39.87 11.80 -28.46
C GLN A 26 39.56 12.57 -27.18
N GLU A 27 40.05 13.80 -27.07
CA GLU A 27 39.77 14.70 -25.95
C GLU A 27 38.56 15.62 -26.22
N GLY A 28 37.85 15.43 -27.34
CA GLY A 28 36.63 16.19 -27.67
C GLY A 28 36.88 17.65 -28.06
N ARG A 29 38.11 17.99 -28.41
CA ARG A 29 38.51 19.31 -28.91
C ARG A 29 38.23 19.48 -30.41
N LEU A 30 37.98 18.38 -31.12
CA LEU A 30 37.69 18.36 -32.56
C LEU A 30 36.54 17.39 -32.84
N GLY A 31 35.47 17.85 -33.49
CA GLY A 31 34.33 17.01 -33.90
C GLY A 31 33.48 16.46 -32.74
N LYS A 32 32.52 15.59 -33.08
CA LYS A 32 31.66 14.89 -32.10
C LYS A 32 32.18 13.47 -31.88
N ASN A 33 32.95 13.27 -30.81
CA ASN A 33 33.39 11.95 -30.39
C ASN A 33 32.63 11.53 -29.12
N PRO A 34 31.76 10.50 -29.14
CA PRO A 34 30.99 10.08 -27.95
C PRO A 34 31.87 9.52 -26.82
N ARG A 35 33.15 9.23 -27.10
CA ARG A 35 34.14 8.71 -26.14
C ARG A 35 35.04 9.80 -25.57
N ALA A 36 34.86 11.06 -26.00
CA ALA A 36 35.61 12.16 -25.44
C ALA A 36 35.13 12.47 -24.01
N PRO A 37 36.03 12.86 -23.10
CA PRO A 37 35.69 13.17 -21.71
C PRO A 37 35.09 14.58 -21.62
N THR A 38 33.91 14.77 -22.21
CA THR A 38 33.20 16.05 -22.21
C THR A 38 31.94 15.94 -21.36
N LEU A 39 31.47 17.08 -20.86
CA LEU A 39 30.21 17.17 -20.12
C LEU A 39 29.02 16.60 -20.93
N GLU A 40 28.96 16.94 -22.23
CA GLU A 40 27.91 16.47 -23.15
C GLU A 40 27.85 14.93 -23.21
N ASN A 41 29.01 14.26 -23.21
CA ASN A 41 29.08 12.80 -23.25
C ASN A 41 28.85 12.14 -21.90
N PHE A 42 29.25 12.79 -20.80
CA PHE A 42 29.06 12.25 -19.46
C PHE A 42 27.62 12.35 -18.98
N LYS A 43 26.93 13.46 -19.29
CA LYS A 43 25.61 13.76 -18.70
C LYS A 43 24.58 12.65 -18.90
N PRO A 44 24.34 12.10 -20.11
CA PRO A 44 23.35 11.03 -20.29
C PRO A 44 23.65 9.77 -19.46
N VAL A 45 24.94 9.45 -19.28
CA VAL A 45 25.39 8.30 -18.49
C VAL A 45 25.19 8.55 -16.99
N ILE A 46 25.45 9.78 -16.53
CA ILE A 46 25.20 10.18 -15.14
C ILE A 46 23.69 10.22 -14.87
N ASP A 47 22.89 10.77 -15.78
CA ASP A 47 21.43 10.81 -15.66
C ASP A 47 20.86 9.38 -15.52
N ALA A 48 21.27 8.47 -16.42
CA ALA A 48 20.86 7.07 -16.37
C ALA A 48 21.34 6.36 -15.08
N TRP A 49 22.55 6.66 -14.63
CA TRP A 49 23.10 6.09 -13.39
C TRP A 49 22.39 6.62 -12.13
N ALA A 50 22.20 7.92 -12.01
CA ALA A 50 21.51 8.55 -10.89
C ALA A 50 20.06 8.07 -10.83
N PHE A 51 19.40 7.95 -11.99
CA PHE A 51 18.09 7.35 -12.12
C PHE A 51 18.10 5.91 -11.59
N ARG A 52 19.04 5.07 -12.06
CA ARG A 52 19.21 3.67 -11.61
C ARG A 52 19.40 3.53 -10.10
N LYS A 53 20.18 4.42 -9.49
CA LYS A 53 20.47 4.41 -8.04
C LYS A 53 19.29 4.89 -7.20
N GLY A 54 18.19 5.32 -7.83
CA GLY A 54 17.03 5.89 -7.16
C GLY A 54 17.31 7.30 -6.61
N GLU A 55 18.40 7.93 -7.03
CA GLU A 55 18.75 9.30 -6.61
C GLU A 55 17.77 10.30 -7.24
N LEU A 56 17.21 9.95 -8.40
CA LEU A 56 16.18 10.72 -9.10
C LEU A 56 14.75 10.30 -8.74
N ARG A 57 14.54 9.52 -7.67
CA ARG A 57 13.18 9.19 -7.20
C ARG A 57 12.44 10.48 -6.82
N PRO A 58 11.21 10.69 -7.31
CA PRO A 58 10.42 11.86 -6.94
C PRO A 58 10.43 12.07 -5.43
N LYS A 59 10.72 13.30 -5.01
CA LYS A 59 10.49 13.67 -3.61
C LYS A 59 9.00 13.87 -3.46
N CYS A 60 8.42 13.18 -2.51
CA CYS A 60 7.00 13.14 -2.36
C CYS A 60 6.59 13.52 -0.93
N ILE A 61 5.41 14.10 -0.84
CA ILE A 61 4.80 14.54 0.40
C ILE A 61 3.66 13.58 0.68
N SER A 62 3.69 12.97 1.86
CA SER A 62 2.54 12.21 2.31
C SER A 62 1.42 13.17 2.71
N ALA A 63 0.24 12.97 2.13
CA ALA A 63 -0.98 13.62 2.62
C ALA A 63 -1.33 13.16 4.06
N SER A 64 -0.73 12.05 4.53
CA SER A 64 -1.03 11.44 5.82
C SER A 64 0.16 11.49 6.79
N PRO A 65 0.11 12.32 7.85
CA PRO A 65 0.92 12.15 9.04
C PRO A 65 0.09 11.40 10.09
N ASP A 66 0.23 10.08 10.15
CA ASP A 66 -0.35 9.21 11.18
C ASP A 66 -1.89 9.22 11.34
N SER A 67 -2.48 8.05 11.06
CA SER A 67 -3.87 7.75 11.35
C SER A 67 -4.13 7.79 12.87
N ALA A 68 -4.56 8.95 13.40
CA ALA A 68 -5.04 9.05 14.77
C ALA A 68 -6.18 8.04 15.01
N PRO A 69 -6.28 7.39 16.19
CA PRO A 69 -7.34 6.42 16.50
C PRO A 69 -8.74 7.02 16.28
N GLY A 70 -9.57 6.42 15.43
CA GLY A 70 -10.85 6.98 14.99
C GLY A 70 -10.82 7.53 13.56
N SER A 71 -9.63 7.70 12.98
CA SER A 71 -9.42 7.77 11.53
C SER A 71 -9.42 6.34 11.00
N ARG A 72 -10.49 5.94 10.31
CA ARG A 72 -10.65 4.56 9.85
C ARG A 72 -10.02 4.37 8.48
N ARG A 73 -9.05 3.46 8.38
CA ARG A 73 -8.68 2.83 7.08
C ARG A 73 -9.79 1.83 6.74
N GLY A 74 -10.39 1.91 5.55
CA GLY A 74 -11.44 0.96 5.13
C GLY A 74 -12.84 1.19 5.70
N ARG A 75 -13.21 2.43 6.05
CA ARG A 75 -14.60 2.91 6.05
C ARG A 75 -14.73 4.07 5.04
N PRO A 76 -15.94 4.38 4.54
CA PRO A 76 -16.14 5.23 3.37
C PRO A 76 -15.51 6.59 3.58
N GLY A 77 -14.97 7.11 2.48
CA GLY A 77 -14.28 8.36 2.48
C GLY A 77 -12.78 8.23 2.53
N TRP A 78 -12.14 7.11 2.87
CA TRP A 78 -10.71 6.92 2.54
C TRP A 78 -10.52 5.70 1.65
N SER A 79 -10.57 5.91 0.34
CA SER A 79 -10.08 4.94 -0.63
C SER A 79 -8.62 4.62 -0.33
N THR A 80 -8.31 3.36 0.02
CA THR A 80 -6.92 2.86 0.05
C THR A 80 -6.31 2.76 -1.35
N THR A 81 -7.14 2.94 -2.37
CA THR A 81 -6.72 2.99 -3.76
C THR A 81 -6.58 4.46 -4.16
N ASP A 82 -5.44 4.85 -4.71
CA ASP A 82 -5.31 6.14 -5.39
C ASP A 82 -6.16 6.09 -6.68
N THR A 83 -7.48 6.05 -6.56
CA THR A 83 -8.40 5.91 -7.69
C THR A 83 -9.06 7.26 -7.95
N MET A 84 -8.87 7.79 -9.15
CA MET A 84 -9.47 9.05 -9.61
C MET A 84 -10.99 9.02 -9.41
N GLY A 85 -11.56 10.12 -8.94
CA GLY A 85 -13.01 10.30 -8.83
C GLY A 85 -13.68 9.54 -7.67
N LEU A 86 -12.94 8.71 -6.93
CA LEU A 86 -13.40 8.18 -5.65
C LEU A 86 -12.95 9.09 -4.50
N GLY A 87 -13.79 9.20 -3.47
CA GLY A 87 -13.44 9.87 -2.21
C GLY A 87 -12.17 9.28 -1.60
N VAL A 88 -11.13 10.10 -1.48
CA VAL A 88 -9.84 9.75 -0.86
C VAL A 88 -9.80 10.11 0.61
N ALA A 89 -10.53 11.16 1.02
CA ALA A 89 -10.65 11.47 2.44
C ALA A 89 -12.04 12.03 2.80
N THR A 90 -12.73 11.49 3.81
CA THR A 90 -13.81 12.17 4.53
C THR A 90 -13.37 12.40 5.97
N LEU A 91 -13.11 13.65 6.33
CA LEU A 91 -12.50 14.05 7.59
C LEU A 91 -13.50 14.81 8.45
N ALA A 92 -13.85 14.27 9.63
CA ALA A 92 -14.63 15.04 10.60
C ALA A 92 -13.87 16.32 10.99
N LEU A 93 -14.58 17.46 11.01
CA LEU A 93 -14.00 18.75 11.40
C LEU A 93 -13.62 18.77 12.89
N LYS A 94 -14.29 17.94 13.70
CA LYS A 94 -13.98 17.74 15.12
C LYS A 94 -13.80 16.27 15.44
N THR A 95 -12.82 15.95 16.28
CA THR A 95 -12.62 14.61 16.84
C THR A 95 -13.16 14.55 18.27
N PRO A 96 -13.76 13.42 18.72
CA PRO A 96 -14.23 13.28 20.09
C PRO A 96 -13.12 13.42 21.15
N ALA A 97 -11.87 13.10 20.80
CA ALA A 97 -10.72 13.23 21.68
C ALA A 97 -9.93 14.51 21.38
N ALA A 98 -9.92 15.47 22.31
CA ALA A 98 -9.20 16.74 22.14
C ALA A 98 -7.70 16.56 21.82
N SER A 99 -7.07 15.50 22.34
CA SER A 99 -5.66 15.15 22.05
C SER A 99 -5.41 14.80 20.58
N GLN A 100 -6.44 14.44 19.81
CA GLN A 100 -6.34 14.11 18.39
C GLN A 100 -6.68 15.29 17.48
N GLN A 101 -7.31 16.33 18.01
CA GLN A 101 -7.80 17.46 17.22
C GLN A 101 -6.65 18.16 16.48
N LEU A 102 -5.51 18.38 17.14
CA LEU A 102 -4.35 19.01 16.51
C LEU A 102 -3.84 18.23 15.27
N MET A 103 -3.84 16.90 15.32
CA MET A 103 -3.47 16.07 14.18
C MET A 103 -4.54 16.10 13.09
N ARG A 104 -5.83 16.15 13.47
CA ARG A 104 -6.96 16.31 12.55
C ARG A 104 -6.88 17.62 11.79
N ASP A 105 -6.65 18.73 12.48
CA ASP A 105 -6.54 20.07 11.90
C ASP A 105 -5.38 20.13 10.91
N LYS A 106 -4.21 19.58 11.29
CA LYS A 106 -3.07 19.45 10.36
C LYS A 106 -3.42 18.63 9.13
N THR A 107 -4.16 17.53 9.28
CA THR A 107 -4.57 16.68 8.16
C THR A 107 -5.55 17.41 7.24
N LEU A 108 -6.59 18.06 7.79
CA LEU A 108 -7.53 18.89 7.01
C LEU A 108 -6.77 19.97 6.23
N LEU A 109 -5.86 20.66 6.88
CA LEU A 109 -5.06 21.72 6.27
C LEU A 109 -4.16 21.20 5.13
N ARG A 110 -3.59 19.99 5.27
CA ARG A 110 -2.86 19.31 4.18
C ARG A 110 -3.75 19.03 2.98
N PHE A 111 -4.91 18.43 3.19
CA PHE A 111 -5.84 18.11 2.12
C PHE A 111 -6.42 19.36 1.47
N ASP A 112 -6.76 20.40 2.26
CA ASP A 112 -7.21 21.69 1.74
C ASP A 112 -6.14 22.35 0.87
N THR A 113 -4.86 22.29 1.27
CA THR A 113 -3.74 22.80 0.47
C THR A 113 -3.61 22.04 -0.85
N LEU A 114 -3.67 20.71 -0.81
CA LEU A 114 -3.63 19.90 -2.03
C LEU A 114 -4.89 20.09 -2.89
N ALA A 115 -6.04 20.40 -2.29
CA ALA A 115 -7.28 20.74 -3.00
C ALA A 115 -7.20 22.09 -3.70
N LYS A 116 -6.61 23.12 -3.07
CA LYS A 116 -6.32 24.42 -3.70
C LYS A 116 -5.45 24.25 -4.95
N GLU A 117 -4.52 23.30 -4.92
CA GLU A 117 -3.69 22.92 -6.07
C GLU A 117 -4.39 22.04 -7.10
N GLY A 118 -5.67 21.72 -6.88
CA GLY A 118 -6.48 20.90 -7.77
C GLY A 118 -6.09 19.42 -7.76
N PHE A 119 -5.33 18.94 -6.79
CA PHE A 119 -5.09 17.50 -6.60
C PHE A 119 -6.31 16.80 -6.00
N PHE A 120 -7.12 17.54 -5.23
CA PHE A 120 -8.42 17.08 -4.73
C PHE A 120 -9.52 18.06 -5.09
N LYS A 121 -10.75 17.57 -5.20
CA LYS A 121 -11.96 18.38 -5.02
C LYS A 121 -12.37 18.27 -3.56
N ALA A 122 -12.51 19.39 -2.88
CA ALA A 122 -13.01 19.44 -1.50
C ALA A 122 -14.50 19.82 -1.49
N ALA A 123 -15.30 19.17 -0.64
CA ALA A 123 -16.70 19.50 -0.41
C ALA A 123 -17.04 19.32 1.08
N ASP A 124 -17.95 20.13 1.61
CA ASP A 124 -18.48 19.89 2.94
C ASP A 124 -19.36 18.63 2.94
N ALA A 125 -19.27 17.86 4.02
CA ALA A 125 -19.91 16.56 4.15
C ALA A 125 -20.37 16.30 5.59
N GLU A 126 -21.07 15.20 5.80
CA GLU A 126 -21.48 14.73 7.11
C GLU A 126 -20.96 13.30 7.33
N LEU A 127 -20.38 13.05 8.50
CA LEU A 127 -19.83 11.74 8.86
C LEU A 127 -20.61 11.15 10.04
N ARG A 128 -21.34 10.07 9.79
CA ARG A 128 -22.00 9.32 10.85
C ARG A 128 -21.02 8.37 11.54
N ILE A 129 -20.78 8.58 12.83
CA ILE A 129 -19.87 7.76 13.64
C ILE A 129 -20.59 6.55 14.26
N GLU A 130 -19.84 5.64 14.89
CA GLU A 130 -20.39 4.38 15.44
C GLU A 130 -21.44 4.59 16.54
N THR A 131 -21.43 5.73 17.21
CA THR A 131 -22.46 6.12 18.19
C THR A 131 -23.80 6.48 17.54
N GLY A 132 -23.86 6.55 16.21
CA GLY A 132 -25.01 7.01 15.46
C GLY A 132 -25.09 8.53 15.29
N GLU A 133 -24.24 9.28 16.00
CA GLU A 133 -24.08 10.74 15.86
C GLU A 133 -23.54 11.10 14.48
N THR A 134 -23.98 12.24 13.96
CA THR A 134 -23.52 12.81 12.69
C THR A 134 -22.64 14.01 12.99
N LEU A 135 -21.39 13.97 12.52
CA LEU A 135 -20.42 15.04 12.70
C LEU A 135 -20.25 15.80 11.38
N PRO A 136 -20.10 17.14 11.42
CA PRO A 136 -19.68 17.87 10.23
C PRO A 136 -18.29 17.40 9.80
N ALA A 137 -18.12 17.23 8.50
CA ALA A 137 -16.92 16.69 7.89
C ALA A 137 -16.59 17.42 6.59
N ARG A 138 -15.43 17.09 6.03
CA ARG A 138 -15.00 17.52 4.70
C ARG A 138 -14.60 16.31 3.87
N GLU A 139 -15.17 16.19 2.69
CA GLU A 139 -14.84 15.18 1.70
C GLU A 139 -13.80 15.71 0.71
N TYR A 140 -12.86 14.86 0.33
CA TYR A 140 -11.81 15.10 -0.65
C TYR A 140 -11.79 13.99 -1.68
N VAL A 141 -12.03 14.32 -2.94
CA VAL A 141 -12.06 13.38 -4.08
C VAL A 141 -10.80 13.58 -4.91
N LEU A 142 -10.06 12.50 -5.21
CA LEU A 142 -8.83 12.59 -6.03
C LEU A 142 -9.19 13.07 -7.42
N THR A 143 -8.52 14.12 -7.90
CA THR A 143 -8.63 14.50 -9.30
C THR A 143 -7.67 13.68 -10.15
N GLN A 144 -7.83 13.75 -11.47
CA GLN A 144 -6.84 13.20 -12.40
C GLN A 144 -5.46 13.80 -12.17
N LYS A 145 -5.38 15.13 -11.99
CA LYS A 145 -4.12 15.82 -11.66
C LYS A 145 -3.50 15.25 -10.38
N GLY A 146 -4.31 15.03 -9.34
CA GLY A 146 -3.88 14.43 -8.07
C GLY A 146 -3.26 13.06 -8.29
N TRP A 147 -3.99 12.18 -8.96
CA TRP A 147 -3.56 10.82 -9.23
C TRP A 147 -2.29 10.74 -10.08
N GLU A 148 -2.20 11.51 -11.17
CA GLU A 148 -1.02 11.55 -12.03
C GLU A 148 0.23 11.97 -11.24
N ASN A 149 0.05 12.87 -10.28
CA ASN A 149 1.11 13.41 -9.42
C ASN A 149 1.26 12.68 -8.07
N SER A 150 0.54 11.59 -7.81
CA SER A 150 0.65 10.84 -6.55
C SER A 150 1.06 9.39 -6.75
N TYR A 151 1.88 8.84 -5.87
CA TYR A 151 2.17 7.40 -5.86
C TYR A 151 2.00 6.85 -4.44
N SER A 152 1.02 5.97 -4.24
CA SER A 152 0.69 5.36 -2.95
C SER A 152 0.43 6.42 -1.86
N GLY A 153 -0.43 7.39 -2.16
CA GLY A 153 -0.74 8.52 -1.27
C GLY A 153 0.38 9.56 -1.10
N CYS A 154 1.46 9.45 -1.88
CA CYS A 154 2.59 10.36 -1.86
C CYS A 154 2.59 11.32 -3.06
N PHE A 155 2.38 12.62 -2.83
CA PHE A 155 2.28 13.64 -3.88
C PHE A 155 3.65 14.19 -4.25
N HIS A 156 4.01 14.14 -5.53
CA HIS A 156 5.30 14.62 -6.01
C HIS A 156 5.45 16.13 -5.78
N ALA A 157 6.36 16.50 -4.90
CA ALA A 157 6.81 17.88 -4.72
C ALA A 157 7.85 18.26 -5.78
N GLY A 158 8.46 17.30 -6.46
CA GLY A 158 9.39 17.57 -7.54
C GLY A 158 10.21 16.35 -7.92
N ARG A 159 10.71 16.37 -9.15
CA ARG A 159 11.60 15.32 -9.65
C ARG A 159 13.04 15.78 -9.45
N PRO A 160 13.85 15.05 -8.67
CA PRO A 160 15.27 15.30 -8.68
C PRO A 160 15.82 14.99 -10.07
N GLU A 161 16.81 15.77 -10.46
CA GLU A 161 17.58 15.61 -11.69
C GLU A 161 19.06 15.88 -11.38
N VAL A 162 19.93 15.50 -12.30
CA VAL A 162 21.33 15.95 -12.28
C VAL A 162 21.34 17.42 -12.69
N LEU A 163 21.57 18.30 -11.72
CA LEU A 163 21.55 19.74 -11.90
C LEU A 163 22.80 20.23 -12.62
N GLU A 164 23.95 19.67 -12.22
CA GLU A 164 25.27 20.15 -12.66
C GLU A 164 26.29 19.00 -12.54
N VAL A 165 27.23 18.92 -13.48
CA VAL A 165 28.47 18.17 -13.28
C VAL A 165 29.52 19.17 -12.84
N VAL A 166 29.92 19.07 -11.58
CA VAL A 166 30.80 20.03 -10.90
C VAL A 166 32.23 19.90 -11.42
N SER A 167 32.73 18.67 -11.55
CA SER A 167 34.09 18.41 -12.02
C SER A 167 34.20 17.00 -12.58
N PHE A 168 35.25 16.79 -13.38
CA PHE A 168 35.72 15.46 -13.71
C PHE A 168 37.24 15.45 -13.78
N ALA A 169 37.85 14.39 -13.25
CA ALA A 169 39.30 14.21 -13.25
C ALA A 169 39.65 12.80 -13.73
N ARG A 170 40.70 12.68 -14.56
CA ARG A 170 41.21 11.37 -14.97
C ARG A 170 41.83 10.67 -13.77
N VAL A 171 41.46 9.40 -13.56
CA VAL A 171 42.09 8.54 -12.55
C VAL A 171 43.40 8.00 -13.12
N GLN A 172 44.50 8.15 -12.38
CA GLN A 172 45.80 7.59 -12.75
C GLN A 172 46.38 6.75 -11.61
N PRO A 173 46.98 5.57 -11.91
CA PRO A 173 47.05 4.92 -13.22
C PRO A 173 45.66 4.47 -13.73
N ASP A 174 45.54 4.23 -15.04
CA ASP A 174 44.28 3.71 -15.62
C ASP A 174 44.02 2.30 -15.03
N PRO A 175 42.89 2.07 -14.34
CA PRO A 175 42.60 0.79 -13.71
C PRO A 175 42.40 -0.29 -14.77
N GLU A 176 43.15 -1.39 -14.65
CA GLU A 176 43.07 -2.54 -15.58
C GLU A 176 43.22 -2.11 -17.06
N GLU A 177 44.08 -1.12 -17.32
CA GLU A 177 44.35 -0.54 -18.65
C GLU A 177 43.15 0.15 -19.32
N VAL A 178 42.06 0.39 -18.56
CA VAL A 178 40.88 1.09 -19.04
C VAL A 178 40.84 2.50 -18.51
N ARG A 179 40.83 3.48 -19.42
CA ARG A 179 40.78 4.90 -19.07
C ARG A 179 39.56 5.21 -18.20
N ALA A 180 39.79 5.82 -17.04
CA ALA A 180 38.77 6.10 -16.05
C ALA A 180 38.73 7.60 -15.68
N TYR A 181 37.54 8.09 -15.38
CA TYR A 181 37.31 9.44 -14.86
C TYR A 181 36.49 9.38 -13.58
N GLU A 182 36.91 10.11 -12.55
CA GLU A 182 36.08 10.41 -11.38
C GLU A 182 35.29 11.67 -11.67
N ILE A 183 33.97 11.55 -11.68
CA ILE A 183 33.02 12.62 -11.92
C ILE A 183 32.39 13.03 -10.59
N THR A 184 32.34 14.34 -10.34
CA THR A 184 31.56 14.92 -9.25
C THR A 184 30.36 15.65 -9.85
N TYR A 185 29.15 15.36 -9.36
CA TYR A 185 27.91 15.93 -9.90
C TYR A 185 26.93 16.24 -8.77
N LYS A 186 26.00 17.13 -9.04
CA LYS A 186 24.99 17.60 -8.11
C LYS A 186 23.63 17.05 -8.51
N VAL A 187 22.94 16.41 -7.57
CA VAL A 187 21.56 15.94 -7.73
C VAL A 187 20.64 16.75 -6.84
N GLY A 188 19.52 17.20 -7.37
CA GLY A 188 18.53 17.92 -6.60
C GLY A 188 17.29 18.22 -7.43
N VAL A 189 16.30 18.86 -6.82
CA VAL A 189 15.09 19.29 -7.54
C VAL A 189 15.35 20.66 -8.15
N ARG A 190 15.33 20.78 -9.48
CA ARG A 190 15.60 22.06 -10.18
C ARG A 190 14.64 23.16 -9.77
N ALA A 191 13.35 22.82 -9.72
CA ALA A 191 12.30 23.71 -9.30
C ALA A 191 11.23 22.89 -8.59
N LEU A 192 10.91 23.28 -7.35
CA LEU A 192 9.69 22.86 -6.69
C LEU A 192 8.53 23.66 -7.29
N PRO A 193 7.32 23.08 -7.42
CA PRO A 193 6.15 23.82 -7.87
C PRO A 193 5.85 24.94 -6.87
N PRO A 194 5.21 26.06 -7.32
CA PRO A 194 4.95 27.23 -6.48
C PRO A 194 4.27 26.91 -5.15
N TRP A 195 3.40 25.91 -5.13
CA TRP A 195 2.70 25.49 -3.92
C TRP A 195 3.60 24.82 -2.88
N ALA A 196 4.62 24.08 -3.31
CA ALA A 196 5.52 23.36 -2.41
C ALA A 196 6.62 24.26 -1.84
N ILE A 197 6.82 25.46 -2.41
CA ILE A 197 7.78 26.45 -1.89
C ILE A 197 7.15 27.48 -0.95
N SER A 198 5.81 27.50 -0.83
CA SER A 198 5.11 28.45 0.03
C SER A 198 5.46 28.22 1.51
N GLU A 199 5.47 29.29 2.29
CA GLU A 199 5.66 29.23 3.75
C GLU A 199 4.56 28.36 4.40
N GLU A 200 3.31 28.52 3.94
CA GLU A 200 2.16 27.70 4.31
C GLU A 200 2.45 26.20 4.12
N ALA A 201 2.92 25.77 2.95
CA ALA A 201 3.21 24.36 2.72
C ALA A 201 4.35 23.84 3.62
N ARG A 202 5.40 24.63 3.85
CA ARG A 202 6.51 24.23 4.74
C ARG A 202 6.02 23.95 6.16
N ASP A 203 5.17 24.82 6.70
CA ASP A 203 4.61 24.68 8.04
C ASP A 203 3.66 23.48 8.15
N ILE A 204 2.85 23.27 7.12
CA ILE A 204 1.82 22.22 7.08
C ILE A 204 2.44 20.83 6.96
N PHE A 205 3.40 20.69 6.04
CA PHE A 205 3.95 19.39 5.70
C PHE A 205 5.14 19.02 6.59
N GLY A 206 5.87 19.99 7.16
CA GLY A 206 6.95 19.81 8.15
C GLY A 206 8.21 19.11 7.62
N ASP A 207 8.00 18.08 6.79
CA ASP A 207 9.00 17.29 6.06
C ASP A 207 9.35 17.90 4.70
N LEU A 208 8.64 18.98 4.32
CA LEU A 208 9.09 19.94 3.31
C LEU A 208 10.27 20.79 3.83
N LYS A 209 11.10 20.28 4.76
CA LYS A 209 12.45 20.81 4.94
C LYS A 209 13.03 20.94 3.54
N PRO A 210 13.55 22.12 3.14
CA PRO A 210 13.97 22.39 1.76
C PRO A 210 14.74 21.17 1.29
N HIS A 211 14.08 20.35 0.47
CA HIS A 211 14.44 18.94 0.32
C HIS A 211 15.92 18.90 0.01
N LYS A 212 16.69 18.31 0.94
CA LYS A 212 18.14 18.44 1.10
C LYS A 212 18.83 19.20 -0.03
N ALA A 213 19.45 20.33 0.34
CA ALA A 213 20.46 21.04 -0.41
C ALA A 213 21.12 20.13 -1.43
N VAL A 214 20.97 20.49 -2.71
CA VAL A 214 21.72 20.00 -3.85
C VAL A 214 22.85 19.05 -3.42
N GLU A 215 22.62 17.75 -3.53
CA GLU A 215 23.54 16.75 -3.00
C GLU A 215 24.67 16.54 -3.99
N GLU A 216 25.90 16.73 -3.53
CA GLU A 216 27.08 16.36 -4.31
C GLU A 216 27.31 14.84 -4.24
N LYS A 217 27.48 14.22 -5.41
CA LYS A 217 27.68 12.79 -5.63
C LYS A 217 28.93 12.58 -6.45
N ARG A 218 29.49 11.38 -6.33
CA ARG A 218 30.65 10.96 -7.12
C ARG A 218 30.34 9.69 -7.90
N LEU A 219 30.86 9.62 -9.12
CA LEU A 219 30.72 8.47 -10.00
C LEU A 219 32.01 8.26 -10.77
N ARG A 220 32.52 7.03 -10.79
CA ARG A 220 33.59 6.66 -11.69
C ARG A 220 33.02 6.17 -13.02
N LEU A 221 33.44 6.79 -14.11
CA LEU A 221 33.10 6.39 -15.47
C LEU A 221 34.32 5.74 -16.14
N LEU A 222 34.10 4.60 -16.78
CA LEU A 222 35.08 3.88 -17.58
C LEU A 222 34.81 4.11 -19.07
N ARG A 223 35.90 4.29 -19.81
CA ARG A 223 35.83 4.50 -21.25
C ARG A 223 35.54 3.19 -21.98
N ALA A 224 34.33 3.06 -22.49
CA ALA A 224 33.86 1.92 -23.27
C ALA A 224 34.18 2.09 -24.77
N GLU A 225 33.83 1.08 -25.57
CA GLU A 225 33.99 1.09 -27.03
C GLU A 225 33.07 2.12 -27.68
N LYS A 226 31.82 2.21 -27.20
CA LYS A 226 30.76 3.06 -27.78
C LYS A 226 30.48 4.33 -26.98
N GLY A 227 31.19 4.59 -25.88
CA GLY A 227 30.95 5.76 -25.04
C GLY A 227 31.54 5.61 -23.63
N TRP A 228 30.76 5.97 -22.63
CA TRP A 228 31.12 5.89 -21.21
C TRP A 228 30.19 4.95 -20.46
N LEU A 229 30.71 4.21 -19.50
CA LEU A 229 29.93 3.33 -18.63
C LEU A 229 30.29 3.56 -17.16
N PRO A 230 29.31 3.53 -16.23
CA PRO A 230 29.60 3.55 -14.82
C PRO A 230 30.40 2.32 -14.41
N GLU A 231 31.50 2.51 -13.69
CA GLU A 231 32.37 1.41 -13.21
C GLU A 231 31.57 0.29 -12.49
N PRO A 232 30.58 0.58 -11.64
CA PRO A 232 29.80 -0.47 -10.99
C PRO A 232 28.93 -1.32 -11.93
N LEU A 233 28.74 -0.92 -13.19
CA LEU A 233 28.01 -1.72 -14.20
C LEU A 233 28.89 -2.72 -14.92
N VAL A 234 30.18 -2.45 -14.97
CA VAL A 234 31.15 -3.25 -15.72
C VAL A 234 32.00 -4.11 -14.79
N LYS A 235 31.88 -3.97 -13.47
CA LYS A 235 32.50 -4.87 -12.50
C LYS A 235 31.61 -6.05 -12.13
N THR A 236 32.25 -7.18 -11.86
CA THR A 236 31.65 -8.36 -11.23
C THR A 236 31.31 -8.08 -9.75
N LYS A 237 30.67 -9.04 -9.06
CA LYS A 237 30.41 -8.90 -7.61
C LYS A 237 31.71 -8.89 -6.80
N GLU A 238 32.75 -9.52 -7.34
CA GLU A 238 34.10 -9.63 -6.80
C GLU A 238 34.94 -8.38 -7.08
N GLY A 239 34.40 -7.41 -7.84
CA GLY A 239 35.06 -6.14 -8.13
C GLY A 239 36.02 -6.16 -9.33
N THR A 240 36.11 -7.27 -10.06
CA THR A 240 36.94 -7.41 -11.28
C THR A 240 36.24 -6.84 -12.51
N LEU A 241 36.99 -6.27 -13.45
CA LEU A 241 36.40 -5.69 -14.67
C LEU A 241 35.96 -6.77 -15.66
N GLU A 242 34.70 -6.74 -16.05
CA GLU A 242 34.11 -7.61 -17.06
C GLU A 242 34.23 -6.95 -18.44
N HIS A 243 35.36 -7.17 -19.13
CA HIS A 243 35.68 -6.51 -20.41
C HIS A 243 34.61 -6.71 -21.51
N SER A 244 33.83 -7.79 -21.48
CA SER A 244 32.70 -8.01 -22.38
C SER A 244 31.67 -6.87 -22.30
N ARG A 245 31.44 -6.31 -21.11
CA ARG A 245 30.49 -5.21 -20.90
C ARG A 245 30.99 -3.87 -21.41
N LEU A 246 32.30 -3.67 -21.57
CA LEU A 246 32.86 -2.44 -22.14
C LEU A 246 32.53 -2.28 -23.64
N ARG A 247 32.00 -3.32 -24.30
CA ARG A 247 31.50 -3.25 -25.67
C ARG A 247 30.03 -2.78 -25.76
N GLN A 248 29.35 -2.69 -24.61
CA GLN A 248 27.96 -2.30 -24.51
C GLN A 248 27.82 -0.78 -24.33
N THR A 249 26.65 -0.25 -24.61
CA THR A 249 26.24 1.13 -24.30
C THR A 249 25.53 1.18 -22.95
N ILE A 250 25.30 2.39 -22.43
CA ILE A 250 24.46 2.56 -21.25
C ILE A 250 23.03 2.10 -21.52
N ASP A 251 22.52 2.31 -22.74
CA ASP A 251 21.18 1.89 -23.16
C ASP A 251 21.08 0.36 -23.29
N ASP A 252 22.15 -0.33 -23.66
CA ASP A 252 22.19 -1.81 -23.64
C ASP A 252 22.07 -2.34 -22.19
N LEU A 253 22.64 -1.61 -21.22
CA LEU A 253 22.67 -1.99 -19.80
C LEU A 253 21.46 -1.48 -19.00
N LEU A 254 20.82 -0.41 -19.47
CA LEU A 254 19.70 0.32 -18.87
C LEU A 254 18.79 0.85 -19.99
N PRO A 255 18.11 -0.02 -20.75
CA PRO A 255 17.30 0.45 -21.86
C PRO A 255 16.21 1.40 -21.32
N PRO A 256 15.94 2.51 -22.01
CA PRO A 256 14.73 3.27 -21.72
C PRO A 256 13.53 2.41 -22.09
N ILE A 257 12.43 2.58 -21.34
CA ILE A 257 11.14 2.00 -21.70
C ILE A 257 10.16 3.12 -22.01
N THR A 258 9.58 3.05 -23.20
CA THR A 258 8.62 4.03 -23.72
C THR A 258 7.20 3.52 -23.55
N PRO A 259 6.19 4.42 -23.53
CA PRO A 259 4.77 4.04 -23.55
C PRO A 259 4.42 3.04 -24.66
N ALA A 260 4.98 3.22 -25.86
CA ALA A 260 4.74 2.34 -27.00
C ALA A 260 5.29 0.92 -26.76
N GLN A 261 6.48 0.80 -26.17
CA GLN A 261 7.03 -0.50 -25.79
C GLN A 261 6.20 -1.18 -24.70
N ILE A 262 5.69 -0.42 -23.71
CA ILE A 262 4.80 -0.99 -22.68
C ILE A 262 3.51 -1.53 -23.32
N MET A 263 2.92 -0.80 -24.26
CA MET A 263 1.74 -1.26 -24.99
C MET A 263 2.02 -2.50 -25.84
N GLU A 264 3.21 -2.58 -26.47
CA GLU A 264 3.60 -3.77 -27.23
C GLU A 264 3.77 -4.99 -26.32
N LEU A 265 4.49 -4.84 -25.21
CA LEU A 265 4.63 -5.89 -24.18
C LEU A 265 3.26 -6.28 -23.60
N GLY A 266 2.35 -5.32 -23.50
CA GLY A 266 0.98 -5.53 -23.07
C GLY A 266 0.19 -6.51 -23.94
N LYS A 267 0.51 -6.64 -25.23
CA LYS A 267 -0.18 -7.60 -26.12
C LYS A 267 0.05 -9.05 -25.71
N GLU A 268 1.14 -9.34 -25.01
CA GLU A 268 1.45 -10.67 -24.47
C GLU A 268 0.84 -10.88 -23.07
N HIS A 269 0.50 -9.80 -22.36
CA HIS A 269 -0.07 -9.84 -21.02
C HIS A 269 -1.59 -9.91 -21.05
N GLU A 270 -2.20 -10.88 -20.35
CA GLU A 270 -3.64 -11.17 -20.40
C GLU A 270 -4.53 -9.92 -20.25
N PHE A 271 -4.26 -9.09 -19.25
CA PHE A 271 -5.04 -7.87 -18.97
C PHE A 271 -4.92 -6.80 -20.07
N LEU A 272 -3.76 -6.66 -20.73
CA LEU A 272 -3.52 -5.60 -21.72
C LEU A 272 -3.78 -6.08 -23.16
N ARG A 273 -3.87 -7.40 -23.39
CA ARG A 273 -4.18 -8.01 -24.69
C ARG A 273 -5.65 -7.85 -25.09
N ASP A 274 -6.56 -8.06 -24.14
CA ASP A 274 -8.00 -7.83 -24.31
C ASP A 274 -8.51 -7.02 -23.09
N PRO A 275 -8.13 -5.73 -23.01
CA PRO A 275 -8.52 -4.89 -21.89
C PRO A 275 -10.03 -4.71 -21.94
N ARG A 276 -10.72 -5.24 -20.93
CA ARG A 276 -12.17 -5.06 -20.76
C ARG A 276 -12.43 -4.31 -19.48
N ALA A 277 -13.34 -3.34 -19.55
CA ALA A 277 -13.82 -2.68 -18.36
C ALA A 277 -14.73 -3.63 -17.60
N CYS A 278 -14.45 -3.76 -16.31
CA CYS A 278 -15.09 -4.77 -15.47
C CYS A 278 -15.91 -4.09 -14.40
N LEU A 279 -17.22 -4.29 -14.44
CA LEU A 279 -18.06 -4.04 -13.28
C LEU A 279 -18.02 -5.27 -12.39
N LEU A 280 -17.41 -5.11 -11.21
CA LEU A 280 -17.38 -6.20 -10.24
C LEU A 280 -18.81 -6.55 -9.81
N VAL A 281 -19.18 -7.79 -10.02
CA VAL A 281 -20.34 -8.41 -9.41
C VAL A 281 -19.83 -9.40 -8.37
N PRO A 282 -20.51 -9.56 -7.23
CA PRO A 282 -20.04 -10.44 -6.17
C PRO A 282 -19.78 -11.83 -6.75
N ARG A 283 -18.57 -12.36 -6.55
CA ARG A 283 -18.21 -13.76 -6.86
C ARG A 283 -18.58 -14.59 -5.64
N SER A 284 -18.97 -15.86 -5.84
CA SER A 284 -19.26 -16.82 -4.77
C SER A 284 -18.41 -16.61 -3.51
N ALA A 285 -19.05 -16.70 -2.36
CA ALA A 285 -18.48 -16.51 -1.04
C ALA A 285 -17.02 -16.97 -0.87
N GLY A 286 -16.13 -16.04 -0.50
CA GLY A 286 -14.99 -16.43 0.34
C GLY A 286 -15.51 -16.93 1.70
N HIS A 287 -14.66 -17.55 2.51
CA HIS A 287 -15.00 -18.17 3.82
C HIS A 287 -15.82 -17.32 4.82
N ASP A 288 -16.08 -16.03 4.55
CA ASP A 288 -16.85 -15.11 5.40
C ASP A 288 -18.23 -14.73 4.82
N ALA A 289 -18.68 -15.38 3.74
CA ALA A 289 -19.90 -15.03 3.02
C ALA A 289 -20.81 -16.24 2.74
N ASP A 290 -20.93 -17.18 3.70
CA ASP A 290 -21.69 -18.45 3.64
C ASP A 290 -23.17 -18.37 3.15
N GLU A 291 -23.63 -17.20 2.71
CA GLU A 291 -24.97 -16.87 2.26
C GLU A 291 -25.08 -16.43 0.78
N ILE A 292 -23.97 -16.31 0.03
CA ILE A 292 -24.00 -15.95 -1.40
C ILE A 292 -23.99 -17.23 -2.26
N GLU A 293 -25.17 -17.73 -2.63
CA GLU A 293 -25.32 -18.82 -3.59
C GLU A 293 -25.14 -18.32 -5.03
N TRP A 294 -24.12 -18.80 -5.72
CA TRP A 294 -23.91 -18.61 -7.16
C TRP A 294 -24.31 -19.88 -7.90
N SER A 295 -25.25 -19.79 -8.84
CA SER A 295 -25.55 -20.88 -9.77
C SER A 295 -25.02 -20.53 -11.17
N LEU A 296 -24.03 -21.29 -11.65
CA LEU A 296 -23.59 -21.23 -13.05
C LEU A 296 -24.51 -22.04 -13.99
N ASN A 297 -25.36 -22.90 -13.42
CA ASN A 297 -26.30 -23.75 -14.16
C ASN A 297 -27.71 -23.12 -14.21
N GLY A 298 -27.85 -21.88 -13.75
CA GLY A 298 -29.10 -21.11 -13.73
C GLY A 298 -28.84 -19.62 -13.97
N PRO A 299 -29.86 -18.76 -13.86
CA PRO A 299 -29.68 -17.32 -14.03
C PRO A 299 -28.68 -16.82 -12.98
N VAL A 300 -27.71 -16.02 -13.42
CA VAL A 300 -26.67 -15.50 -12.53
C VAL A 300 -27.35 -14.65 -11.48
N SER A 301 -27.26 -15.08 -10.22
CA SER A 301 -27.96 -14.46 -9.11
C SER A 301 -27.09 -14.43 -7.86
N MET A 302 -27.42 -13.50 -6.97
CA MET A 302 -26.87 -13.40 -5.62
C MET A 302 -28.02 -13.32 -4.64
N THR A 303 -27.96 -14.12 -3.59
CA THR A 303 -28.85 -14.00 -2.44
C THR A 303 -28.18 -13.26 -1.29
N MET A 304 -28.92 -12.41 -0.58
CA MET A 304 -28.51 -11.75 0.66
C MET A 304 -29.59 -11.98 1.73
N TYR A 305 -29.35 -12.88 2.69
CA TYR A 305 -30.32 -13.27 3.73
C TYR A 305 -30.27 -12.36 4.95
N GLU A 306 -31.33 -11.66 5.36
CA GLU A 306 -31.36 -10.77 6.53
C GLU A 306 -30.56 -11.30 7.72
N PRO A 307 -29.70 -10.48 8.36
CA PRO A 307 -28.84 -10.98 9.42
C PRO A 307 -29.70 -11.44 10.60
N ASP A 308 -29.49 -12.69 11.04
CA ASP A 308 -30.00 -13.12 12.33
C ASP A 308 -29.38 -12.25 13.43
N ALA A 309 -30.18 -11.82 14.41
CA ALA A 309 -29.80 -10.83 15.42
C ALA A 309 -28.56 -11.19 16.29
N ILE A 310 -27.94 -12.36 16.11
CA ILE A 310 -27.06 -12.99 17.09
C ILE A 310 -25.61 -13.25 16.60
N SER A 311 -25.28 -13.33 15.30
CA SER A 311 -23.93 -13.81 14.94
C SER A 311 -23.40 -13.40 13.56
N ASN A 312 -22.71 -12.25 13.46
CA ASN A 312 -21.34 -12.10 12.91
C ASN A 312 -20.99 -10.61 12.68
N PRO A 313 -19.73 -10.16 12.85
CA PRO A 313 -19.29 -8.78 12.59
C PRO A 313 -19.02 -8.46 11.10
N VAL A 314 -19.63 -9.18 10.15
CA VAL A 314 -19.58 -8.87 8.70
C VAL A 314 -20.68 -7.90 8.16
N PRO A 315 -21.42 -7.05 8.94
CA PRO A 315 -22.45 -6.18 8.37
C PRO A 315 -21.96 -5.24 7.26
N ARG A 316 -20.71 -4.79 7.31
CA ARG A 316 -20.25 -3.67 6.46
C ARG A 316 -20.06 -4.06 4.99
N ILE A 317 -19.34 -5.15 4.73
CA ILE A 317 -19.14 -5.65 3.37
C ILE A 317 -20.49 -5.96 2.74
N ARG A 318 -21.38 -6.54 3.54
CA ARG A 318 -22.72 -6.88 3.13
C ARG A 318 -23.59 -5.65 2.82
N GLU A 319 -23.63 -4.65 3.70
CA GLU A 319 -24.35 -3.38 3.45
C GLU A 319 -23.84 -2.72 2.16
N SER A 320 -22.52 -2.74 1.93
CA SER A 320 -21.90 -2.16 0.75
C SER A 320 -22.28 -2.90 -0.55
N TRP A 321 -22.37 -4.24 -0.51
CA TRP A 321 -22.87 -5.02 -1.64
C TRP A 321 -24.37 -4.86 -1.85
N ALA A 322 -25.17 -4.78 -0.78
CA ALA A 322 -26.61 -4.59 -0.88
C ALA A 322 -26.93 -3.26 -1.56
N ALA A 323 -26.24 -2.19 -1.14
CA ALA A 323 -26.32 -0.87 -1.76
C ALA A 323 -25.99 -0.90 -3.26
N ARG A 324 -24.88 -1.55 -3.61
CA ARG A 324 -24.45 -1.72 -4.99
C ARG A 324 -25.49 -2.49 -5.81
N MET A 325 -26.07 -3.54 -5.26
CA MET A 325 -27.12 -4.30 -5.95
C MET A 325 -28.39 -3.49 -6.13
N ILE A 326 -28.81 -2.70 -5.14
CA ILE A 326 -29.95 -1.79 -5.29
C ILE A 326 -29.71 -0.83 -6.45
N ASN A 327 -28.52 -0.24 -6.56
CA ASN A 327 -28.20 0.65 -7.69
C ASN A 327 -28.18 -0.13 -9.03
N LEU A 328 -27.71 -1.37 -9.04
CA LEU A 328 -27.76 -2.23 -10.23
C LEU A 328 -29.19 -2.63 -10.63
N VAL A 329 -30.09 -2.77 -9.65
CA VAL A 329 -31.53 -2.97 -9.90
C VAL A 329 -32.15 -1.70 -10.47
N GLN A 330 -31.84 -0.54 -9.91
CA GLN A 330 -32.30 0.76 -10.43
C GLN A 330 -31.79 1.04 -11.84
N ALA A 331 -30.58 0.59 -12.18
CA ALA A 331 -30.01 0.65 -13.53
C ALA A 331 -30.65 -0.37 -14.49
N GLY A 332 -31.55 -1.24 -14.01
CA GLY A 332 -32.18 -2.29 -14.79
C GLY A 332 -31.21 -3.36 -15.26
N VAL A 333 -30.11 -3.58 -14.52
CA VAL A 333 -29.10 -4.62 -14.76
C VAL A 333 -29.50 -5.91 -14.05
N PHE A 334 -29.99 -5.78 -12.83
CA PHE A 334 -30.54 -6.87 -12.02
C PHE A 334 -32.03 -6.63 -11.74
N HIS A 335 -32.74 -7.68 -11.35
CA HIS A 335 -34.04 -7.57 -10.69
C HIS A 335 -33.99 -8.28 -9.34
N GLU A 336 -34.88 -7.89 -8.43
CA GLU A 336 -34.95 -8.45 -7.08
C GLU A 336 -36.12 -9.44 -6.94
N GLU A 337 -35.90 -10.50 -6.17
CA GLU A 337 -36.89 -11.49 -5.78
C GLU A 337 -36.77 -11.73 -4.27
N GLY A 338 -37.87 -11.57 -3.53
CA GLY A 338 -37.88 -11.84 -2.09
C GLY A 338 -37.76 -13.33 -1.81
N ILE A 339 -36.84 -13.73 -0.95
CA ILE A 339 -36.71 -15.10 -0.48
C ILE A 339 -37.40 -15.23 0.88
N PRO A 340 -38.43 -16.08 1.00
CA PRO A 340 -39.05 -16.35 2.29
C PRO A 340 -38.10 -17.09 3.22
N ARG A 341 -38.35 -16.98 4.52
CA ARG A 341 -37.65 -17.76 5.56
C ARG A 341 -37.82 -19.26 5.30
N ASP A 342 -36.74 -20.03 5.43
CA ASP A 342 -36.73 -21.50 5.31
C ASP A 342 -36.21 -22.11 6.62
N ASP A 343 -37.15 -22.41 7.52
CA ASP A 343 -36.85 -23.00 8.83
C ASP A 343 -36.27 -24.41 8.73
N LEU A 344 -36.56 -25.17 7.67
CA LEU A 344 -36.04 -26.53 7.50
C LEU A 344 -34.54 -26.52 7.20
N ARG A 345 -34.07 -25.48 6.49
CA ARG A 345 -32.64 -25.29 6.17
C ARG A 345 -31.95 -24.28 7.08
N ASN A 346 -32.67 -23.78 8.09
CA ASN A 346 -32.19 -22.72 8.99
C ASN A 346 -31.66 -21.50 8.20
N ARG A 347 -32.45 -21.03 7.22
CA ARG A 347 -32.12 -19.84 6.41
C ARG A 347 -33.06 -18.67 6.75
N PRO A 348 -32.53 -17.47 7.07
CA PRO A 348 -33.36 -16.29 7.28
C PRO A 348 -34.11 -15.90 5.99
N PRO A 349 -35.12 -15.01 6.05
CA PRO A 349 -35.62 -14.36 4.85
C PRO A 349 -34.50 -13.56 4.16
N GLY A 350 -34.63 -13.25 2.89
CA GLY A 350 -33.58 -12.53 2.16
C GLY A 350 -34.05 -11.88 0.87
N THR A 351 -33.10 -11.27 0.16
CA THR A 351 -33.32 -10.71 -1.19
C THR A 351 -32.39 -11.41 -2.17
N LYS A 352 -32.95 -11.96 -3.23
CA LYS A 352 -32.24 -12.51 -4.38
C LYS A 352 -32.17 -11.47 -5.48
N TYR A 353 -30.97 -11.12 -5.90
CA TYR A 353 -30.71 -10.27 -7.05
C TYR A 353 -30.37 -11.14 -8.24
N ILE A 354 -31.11 -11.04 -9.33
CA ILE A 354 -30.97 -11.89 -10.51
C ILE A 354 -30.56 -11.00 -11.69
N LEU A 355 -29.47 -11.36 -12.37
CA LEU A 355 -29.02 -10.64 -13.55
C LEU A 355 -30.06 -10.80 -14.67
N ASP A 356 -30.43 -9.70 -15.32
CA ASP A 356 -31.31 -9.72 -16.49
C ASP A 356 -30.63 -10.49 -17.65
N GLU A 357 -31.42 -11.33 -18.33
CA GLU A 357 -30.94 -12.26 -19.36
C GLU A 357 -30.16 -11.54 -20.47
N LYS A 358 -30.54 -10.30 -20.80
CA LYS A 358 -29.87 -9.51 -21.85
C LYS A 358 -28.42 -9.18 -21.52
N TYR A 359 -28.01 -9.27 -20.25
CA TYR A 359 -26.62 -9.03 -19.85
C TYR A 359 -25.79 -10.30 -19.62
N LEU A 360 -26.39 -11.49 -19.68
CA LEU A 360 -25.66 -12.77 -19.56
C LEU A 360 -24.48 -12.88 -20.54
N PRO A 361 -24.57 -12.43 -21.82
CA PRO A 361 -23.44 -12.48 -22.75
C PRO A 361 -22.22 -11.68 -22.30
N TYR A 362 -22.41 -10.69 -21.42
CA TYR A 362 -21.35 -9.81 -20.93
C TYR A 362 -20.66 -10.34 -19.67
N ILE A 363 -21.15 -11.42 -19.06
CA ILE A 363 -20.42 -12.04 -17.95
C ILE A 363 -19.14 -12.69 -18.47
N SER A 364 -18.04 -12.41 -17.77
CA SER A 364 -16.75 -13.03 -18.06
C SER A 364 -16.79 -14.53 -17.79
N LYS A 365 -16.61 -15.33 -18.85
CA LYS A 365 -16.48 -16.79 -18.75
C LYS A 365 -15.17 -17.23 -18.10
N GLY A 366 -14.09 -16.43 -18.25
CA GLY A 366 -12.76 -16.72 -17.72
C GLY A 366 -12.49 -16.16 -16.32
N GLY A 367 -13.31 -15.22 -15.85
CA GLY A 367 -13.14 -14.54 -14.57
C GLY A 367 -14.48 -14.35 -13.86
N PRO A 368 -14.93 -15.31 -13.03
CA PRO A 368 -16.18 -15.18 -12.30
C PRO A 368 -16.17 -13.90 -11.46
N GLY A 369 -17.30 -13.19 -11.42
CA GLY A 369 -17.42 -11.90 -10.73
C GLY A 369 -17.19 -10.66 -11.59
N CYS A 370 -17.01 -10.80 -12.90
CA CYS A 370 -16.83 -9.66 -13.80
C CYS A 370 -17.97 -9.56 -14.82
N LEU A 371 -18.70 -8.45 -14.77
CA LEU A 371 -19.64 -8.05 -15.82
C LEU A 371 -18.92 -7.07 -16.75
N HIS A 372 -18.58 -7.51 -17.96
CA HIS A 372 -17.84 -6.72 -18.94
C HIS A 372 -18.70 -5.57 -19.43
N LEU A 373 -18.29 -4.33 -19.17
CA LEU A 373 -19.01 -3.15 -19.63
C LEU A 373 -18.74 -2.88 -21.12
N GLY A 374 -17.60 -3.32 -21.65
CA GLY A 374 -17.19 -3.12 -23.05
C GLY A 374 -15.68 -3.21 -23.21
N THR A 375 -15.22 -3.00 -24.44
CA THR A 375 -13.78 -2.91 -24.75
C THR A 375 -13.20 -1.67 -24.07
N MET A 376 -12.01 -1.78 -23.49
CA MET A 376 -11.34 -0.68 -22.80
C MET A 376 -10.13 -0.22 -23.61
N LYS A 377 -10.06 1.06 -23.95
CA LYS A 377 -8.86 1.69 -24.51
C LYS A 377 -7.93 2.10 -23.37
N VAL A 378 -6.74 1.53 -23.34
CA VAL A 378 -5.69 1.85 -22.35
C VAL A 378 -4.72 2.88 -22.94
N GLU A 379 -4.50 3.97 -22.20
CA GLU A 379 -3.55 5.03 -22.53
C GLU A 379 -2.47 5.11 -21.44
N ILE A 380 -1.23 4.72 -21.77
CA ILE A 380 -0.09 4.83 -20.86
C ILE A 380 0.32 6.29 -20.73
N LEU A 381 0.43 6.79 -19.51
CA LEU A 381 0.82 8.16 -19.25
C LEU A 381 2.35 8.28 -19.27
N PRO A 382 2.96 8.99 -20.24
CA PRO A 382 4.41 8.99 -20.43
C PRO A 382 5.18 9.49 -19.20
N ASN A 383 4.63 10.49 -18.53
CA ASN A 383 5.24 11.10 -17.36
C ASN A 383 5.11 10.24 -16.11
N THR A 384 4.59 9.01 -16.16
CA THR A 384 4.36 8.18 -14.96
C THR A 384 5.20 6.91 -14.94
N ILE A 385 6.10 6.77 -15.91
CA ILE A 385 7.05 5.66 -15.97
C ILE A 385 8.18 5.95 -14.97
N GLU A 386 8.22 5.20 -13.88
CA GLU A 386 9.11 5.47 -12.75
C GLU A 386 9.89 4.22 -12.34
N LEU A 387 11.20 4.33 -12.23
CA LEU A 387 12.03 3.24 -11.74
C LEU A 387 11.81 3.02 -10.23
N GLN A 388 11.32 1.84 -9.88
CA GLN A 388 11.19 1.40 -8.50
C GLN A 388 12.53 0.93 -7.93
N GLY A 389 13.46 0.50 -8.77
CA GLY A 389 14.83 0.14 -8.39
C GLY A 389 15.25 -1.18 -8.99
N ARG A 390 16.32 -1.77 -8.43
CA ARG A 390 16.84 -3.08 -8.85
C ARG A 390 16.69 -4.07 -7.71
N GLN A 391 16.03 -5.19 -7.98
CA GLN A 391 15.99 -6.34 -7.09
C GLN A 391 16.61 -7.52 -7.85
N ASP A 392 17.68 -8.10 -7.29
CA ASP A 392 18.33 -9.33 -7.79
C ASP A 392 18.85 -9.33 -9.23
N GLY A 393 19.00 -8.16 -9.85
CA GLY A 393 19.40 -8.08 -11.26
C GLY A 393 18.37 -7.42 -12.15
N THR A 394 17.11 -7.49 -11.74
CA THR A 394 15.94 -7.02 -12.48
C THR A 394 15.73 -5.54 -12.25
N LEU A 395 15.58 -4.76 -13.32
CA LEU A 395 15.15 -3.36 -13.22
C LEU A 395 13.62 -3.33 -13.25
N ASN A 396 13.01 -2.71 -12.24
CA ASN A 396 11.56 -2.61 -12.15
C ASN A 396 11.14 -1.17 -12.38
N TYR A 397 10.24 -0.96 -13.33
CA TYR A 397 9.61 0.32 -13.59
C TYR A 397 8.12 0.17 -13.30
N ASN A 398 7.53 1.15 -12.64
CA ASN A 398 6.09 1.28 -12.59
C ASN A 398 5.62 2.20 -13.71
N PHE A 399 4.41 1.97 -14.17
CA PHE A 399 3.72 2.88 -15.08
C PHE A 399 2.29 3.09 -14.58
N LYS A 400 1.72 4.22 -14.98
CA LYS A 400 0.29 4.47 -14.85
C LYS A 400 -0.34 4.58 -16.23
N ALA A 401 -1.59 4.16 -16.32
CA ALA A 401 -2.39 4.25 -17.52
C ALA A 401 -3.83 4.65 -17.19
N ILE A 402 -4.55 5.17 -18.16
CA ILE A 402 -5.98 5.42 -18.03
C ILE A 402 -6.73 4.46 -18.96
N GLY A 403 -7.64 3.68 -18.40
CA GLY A 403 -8.55 2.81 -19.12
C GLY A 403 -9.88 3.49 -19.37
N ARG A 404 -10.26 3.71 -20.62
CA ARG A 404 -11.57 4.28 -20.98
C ARG A 404 -12.41 3.25 -21.72
N ILE A 405 -13.68 3.19 -21.41
CA ILE A 405 -14.60 2.33 -22.14
C ILE A 405 -14.81 2.87 -23.56
N GLY A 406 -14.78 1.98 -24.54
CA GLY A 406 -15.04 2.28 -25.95
C GLY A 406 -16.49 2.72 -26.21
N ASP A 407 -16.73 3.21 -27.41
CA ASP A 407 -18.08 3.65 -27.83
C ASP A 407 -19.04 2.46 -28.04
N ASP A 408 -18.50 1.24 -28.15
CA ASP A 408 -19.20 -0.04 -28.29
C ASP A 408 -19.84 -0.56 -26.99
N SER A 409 -19.65 0.14 -25.87
CA SER A 409 -20.14 -0.31 -24.57
C SER A 409 -21.66 -0.20 -24.42
N TRP A 410 -22.27 -1.32 -24.01
CA TRP A 410 -23.68 -1.37 -23.64
C TRP A 410 -24.01 -0.54 -22.40
N ALA A 411 -23.00 -0.16 -21.61
CA ALA A 411 -23.21 0.69 -20.44
C ALA A 411 -23.57 2.12 -20.85
N ARG A 412 -23.32 2.53 -22.10
CA ARG A 412 -23.73 3.85 -22.59
C ARG A 412 -25.25 3.89 -22.74
N GLY A 413 -25.87 4.96 -22.26
CA GLY A 413 -27.33 5.14 -22.29
C GLY A 413 -28.08 4.58 -21.08
N ILE A 414 -27.36 3.94 -20.14
CA ILE A 414 -27.90 3.56 -18.82
C ILE A 414 -27.54 4.66 -17.82
N SER A 415 -28.46 4.97 -16.90
CA SER A 415 -28.18 5.84 -15.76
C SER A 415 -27.42 5.04 -14.70
N TRP A 416 -26.18 5.43 -14.41
CA TRP A 416 -25.31 4.77 -13.45
C TRP A 416 -25.23 5.49 -12.10
N SER A 417 -26.25 6.30 -11.78
CA SER A 417 -26.34 7.01 -10.51
C SER A 417 -26.13 6.04 -9.34
N GLY A 418 -25.08 6.27 -8.55
CA GLY A 418 -24.73 5.40 -7.41
C GLY A 418 -23.77 4.25 -7.73
N ILE A 419 -23.27 4.15 -8.96
CA ILE A 419 -22.23 3.19 -9.38
C ILE A 419 -21.04 3.99 -9.94
N PRO A 420 -20.28 4.67 -9.06
CA PRO A 420 -19.30 5.69 -9.45
C PRO A 420 -18.18 5.13 -10.33
N GLU A 421 -17.91 3.84 -10.27
CA GLU A 421 -16.93 3.20 -11.16
C GLU A 421 -17.34 3.15 -12.62
N VAL A 422 -18.63 2.94 -12.91
CA VAL A 422 -19.10 2.92 -14.30
C VAL A 422 -19.11 4.34 -14.84
N GLU A 423 -19.55 5.29 -14.01
CA GLU A 423 -19.43 6.71 -14.31
C GLU A 423 -17.96 7.12 -14.55
N ALA A 424 -17.03 6.60 -13.74
CA ALA A 424 -15.60 6.82 -13.92
C ALA A 424 -15.11 6.33 -15.28
N TYR A 425 -15.41 5.07 -15.60
CA TYR A 425 -15.06 4.47 -16.88
C TYR A 425 -15.60 5.26 -18.09
N LEU A 426 -16.80 5.82 -17.97
CA LEU A 426 -17.49 6.56 -19.03
C LEU A 426 -17.02 8.01 -19.15
N ALA A 427 -16.77 8.69 -18.04
CA ALA A 427 -16.51 10.13 -18.02
C ALA A 427 -15.03 10.50 -18.12
N TYR A 428 -14.17 9.88 -17.32
CA TYR A 428 -12.75 10.27 -17.21
C TYR A 428 -11.76 9.10 -17.41
N GLY A 429 -12.25 7.87 -17.35
CA GLY A 429 -11.47 6.64 -17.37
C GLY A 429 -11.05 6.19 -15.98
N VAL A 430 -10.70 4.91 -15.84
CA VAL A 430 -10.18 4.35 -14.60
C VAL A 430 -8.65 4.33 -14.59
N PRO A 431 -8.02 4.56 -13.45
CA PRO A 431 -6.59 4.40 -13.32
C PRO A 431 -6.19 2.92 -13.38
N ILE A 432 -5.14 2.67 -14.15
CA ILE A 432 -4.47 1.38 -14.29
C ILE A 432 -3.04 1.58 -13.78
N GLY A 433 -2.60 0.69 -12.91
CA GLY A 433 -1.23 0.61 -12.47
C GLY A 433 -0.58 -0.65 -13.03
N GLY A 434 0.71 -0.58 -13.31
CA GLY A 434 1.48 -1.77 -13.63
C GLY A 434 2.95 -1.58 -13.40
N SER A 435 3.68 -2.67 -13.57
CA SER A 435 5.13 -2.73 -13.56
C SER A 435 5.65 -3.44 -14.80
N VAL A 436 6.79 -2.98 -15.28
CA VAL A 436 7.59 -3.62 -16.31
C VAL A 436 8.96 -3.94 -15.75
N GLU A 437 9.44 -5.12 -16.07
CA GLU A 437 10.68 -5.67 -15.55
C GLU A 437 11.65 -5.88 -16.70
N PHE A 438 12.90 -5.43 -16.54
CA PHE A 438 13.99 -5.78 -17.44
C PHE A 438 14.89 -6.81 -16.78
N SER A 439 14.91 -8.02 -17.34
CA SER A 439 15.73 -9.15 -16.89
C SER A 439 16.27 -9.90 -18.10
N GLU A 440 17.53 -10.34 -18.04
CA GLU A 440 18.15 -11.16 -19.09
C GLU A 440 18.10 -10.51 -20.50
N GLY A 441 18.21 -9.18 -20.56
CA GLY A 441 18.19 -8.45 -21.83
C GLY A 441 16.80 -8.27 -22.44
N LYS A 442 15.73 -8.65 -21.73
CA LYS A 442 14.34 -8.58 -22.22
C LYS A 442 13.44 -7.83 -21.25
N TRP A 443 12.49 -7.11 -21.81
CA TRP A 443 11.39 -6.52 -21.06
C TRP A 443 10.24 -7.49 -20.92
N ARG A 444 9.53 -7.43 -19.80
CA ARG A 444 8.27 -8.14 -19.57
C ARG A 444 7.35 -7.30 -18.70
N ILE A 445 6.03 -7.47 -18.85
CA ILE A 445 5.08 -6.95 -17.86
C ILE A 445 5.22 -7.82 -16.60
N GLY A 446 5.58 -7.22 -15.46
CA GLY A 446 5.62 -7.92 -14.18
C GLY A 446 4.22 -8.09 -13.60
N HIS A 447 3.49 -6.98 -13.51
CA HIS A 447 2.08 -6.93 -13.13
C HIS A 447 1.39 -5.79 -13.88
N ALA A 448 0.13 -5.97 -14.27
CA ALA A 448 -0.72 -4.87 -14.70
C ALA A 448 -2.15 -5.14 -14.25
N GLY A 449 -2.82 -4.12 -13.72
CA GLY A 449 -4.20 -4.21 -13.29
C GLY A 449 -4.86 -2.85 -13.17
N ALA A 450 -6.16 -2.81 -13.47
CA ALA A 450 -6.98 -1.68 -13.06
C ALA A 450 -7.02 -1.61 -11.53
N ALA A 451 -6.87 -0.42 -10.96
CA ALA A 451 -7.26 -0.23 -9.58
C ALA A 451 -8.78 -0.44 -9.54
N THR A 452 -9.23 -1.57 -8.99
CA THR A 452 -10.66 -1.79 -8.84
C THR A 452 -11.18 -0.78 -7.81
N PRO A 453 -12.11 0.10 -8.19
CA PRO A 453 -12.72 1.04 -7.26
C PRO A 453 -13.32 0.27 -6.09
N VAL A 454 -12.87 0.59 -4.88
CA VAL A 454 -13.43 0.02 -3.65
C VAL A 454 -14.79 0.64 -3.40
N ILE A 455 -15.73 -0.21 -2.98
CA ILE A 455 -17.15 0.09 -2.80
C ILE A 455 -17.36 1.39 -2.00
N VAL A 456 -18.09 2.33 -2.59
CA VAL A 456 -18.56 3.57 -1.94
C VAL A 456 -19.86 3.25 -1.18
N GLU A 457 -20.00 3.70 0.07
CA GLU A 457 -21.26 3.55 0.82
C GLU A 457 -22.38 4.35 0.13
N PRO A 458 -23.63 3.84 0.12
CA PRO A 458 -24.76 4.62 -0.36
C PRO A 458 -25.13 5.73 0.64
N PRO A 459 -25.84 6.78 0.21
CA PRO A 459 -26.65 7.56 1.12
C PRO A 459 -27.72 6.66 1.75
N ARG A 460 -27.70 6.47 3.07
CA ARG A 460 -28.76 5.71 3.77
C ARG A 460 -30.08 6.47 3.66
N ILE A 461 -30.99 5.97 2.83
CA ILE A 461 -32.42 6.27 2.94
C ILE A 461 -32.90 5.63 4.26
N GLN A 462 -33.47 6.43 5.16
CA GLN A 462 -34.03 5.92 6.42
C GLN A 462 -35.31 5.10 6.15
N PRO A 463 -35.47 3.90 6.70
CA PRO A 463 -36.79 3.28 6.79
C PRO A 463 -37.63 4.00 7.84
N THR A 464 -38.88 4.30 7.49
CA THR A 464 -39.92 4.77 8.41
C THR A 464 -40.03 3.78 9.57
N VAL A 465 -39.73 4.22 10.79
CA VAL A 465 -39.78 3.39 11.99
C VAL A 465 -41.24 3.04 12.30
N THR A 466 -41.62 1.79 12.11
CA THR A 466 -42.86 1.23 12.68
C THR A 466 -42.56 0.78 14.12
N THR A 467 -43.32 1.31 15.06
CA THR A 467 -43.20 1.08 16.51
C THR A 467 -43.39 -0.40 16.87
N PRO A 468 -42.55 -1.01 17.74
CA PRO A 468 -42.78 -2.38 18.19
C PRO A 468 -43.90 -2.46 19.24
N VAL A 469 -44.74 -3.48 19.08
CA VAL A 469 -45.81 -3.88 20.01
C VAL A 469 -45.18 -4.58 21.23
N SER A 470 -45.59 -4.13 22.42
CA SER A 470 -45.18 -4.64 23.73
C SER A 470 -45.70 -6.07 23.96
N GLN A 471 -44.81 -7.01 24.30
CA GLN A 471 -45.19 -8.35 24.79
C GLN A 471 -44.99 -8.44 26.32
N THR A 472 -45.98 -9.08 26.95
CA THR A 472 -46.18 -9.26 28.39
C THR A 472 -45.33 -10.41 28.96
N PRO A 473 -44.91 -10.38 30.24
CA PRO A 473 -44.11 -11.46 30.83
C PRO A 473 -45.00 -12.63 31.28
N GLY A 474 -44.67 -13.85 30.84
CA GLY A 474 -45.32 -15.10 31.25
C GLY A 474 -44.49 -15.90 32.25
N SER A 475 -45.18 -16.41 33.27
CA SER A 475 -44.74 -17.16 34.46
C SER A 475 -43.67 -18.24 34.30
N SER A 476 -42.78 -18.29 35.30
CA SER A 476 -41.97 -19.46 35.65
C SER A 476 -42.85 -20.55 36.29
N VAL A 477 -42.81 -21.76 35.73
CA VAL A 477 -43.28 -22.98 36.39
C VAL A 477 -42.08 -23.74 36.94
N ASP A 478 -42.16 -23.96 38.24
CA ASP A 478 -41.29 -24.79 39.07
C ASP A 478 -41.73 -26.25 38.97
N THR A 479 -40.81 -27.16 38.65
CA THR A 479 -40.93 -28.59 38.95
C THR A 479 -39.56 -29.16 39.32
N GLY A 480 -39.35 -29.35 40.62
CA GLY A 480 -38.20 -30.10 41.13
C GLY A 480 -38.33 -31.61 40.87
N HIS A 481 -37.18 -32.29 40.77
CA HIS A 481 -37.03 -33.67 41.24
C HIS A 481 -35.58 -33.97 41.64
N ARG A 482 -35.46 -34.58 42.83
CA ARG A 482 -34.27 -35.23 43.41
C ARG A 482 -33.86 -36.46 42.60
N GLY A 483 -32.57 -36.78 42.60
CA GLY A 483 -32.10 -38.15 42.38
C GLY A 483 -30.62 -38.26 42.08
N GLY A 484 -29.84 -38.76 43.05
CA GLY A 484 -28.38 -38.83 42.99
C GLY A 484 -27.83 -39.75 41.90
N GLY A 485 -26.63 -39.38 41.44
CA GLY A 485 -25.79 -40.16 40.53
C GLY A 485 -24.71 -39.25 39.97
N THR A 486 -23.61 -39.06 40.71
CA THR A 486 -22.37 -38.43 40.21
C THR A 486 -21.75 -39.34 39.14
N ALA A 487 -22.37 -39.36 37.97
CA ALA A 487 -21.67 -39.73 36.75
C ALA A 487 -20.67 -38.62 36.47
N MET A 488 -19.37 -38.95 36.44
CA MET A 488 -18.37 -38.07 35.85
C MET A 488 -18.86 -37.69 34.45
N LEU A 489 -19.34 -36.45 34.31
CA LEU A 489 -19.57 -35.86 32.99
C LEU A 489 -18.27 -36.07 32.19
N PRO A 490 -18.34 -36.66 30.99
CA PRO A 490 -17.15 -36.87 30.17
C PRO A 490 -16.45 -35.52 30.04
N THR A 491 -15.19 -35.47 30.48
CA THR A 491 -14.35 -34.27 30.42
C THR A 491 -14.44 -33.71 29.01
N GLN A 492 -15.15 -32.59 28.84
CA GLN A 492 -15.34 -32.03 27.51
C GLN A 492 -13.96 -31.71 26.94
N PRO A 493 -13.67 -32.11 25.69
CA PRO A 493 -12.34 -31.94 25.15
C PRO A 493 -12.06 -30.43 25.01
N GLY A 494 -11.04 -29.94 25.73
CA GLY A 494 -10.68 -28.51 25.80
C GLY A 494 -10.36 -27.90 24.43
N SER A 495 -10.65 -26.61 24.24
CA SER A 495 -10.51 -25.93 22.94
C SER A 495 -9.10 -25.37 22.71
N VAL A 496 -8.71 -25.20 21.45
CA VAL A 496 -7.41 -24.69 21.00
C VAL A 496 -7.62 -23.41 20.18
N HIS A 497 -7.01 -22.30 20.58
CA HIS A 497 -7.13 -21.01 19.91
C HIS A 497 -5.75 -20.44 19.57
N VAL A 498 -5.59 -20.00 18.33
CA VAL A 498 -4.32 -19.50 17.80
C VAL A 498 -4.40 -17.99 17.59
N ILE A 499 -3.40 -17.26 18.06
CA ILE A 499 -3.20 -15.84 17.81
C ILE A 499 -1.80 -15.66 17.22
N ALA A 500 -1.70 -15.15 15.99
CA ALA A 500 -0.44 -14.95 15.30
C ALA A 500 -0.25 -13.48 14.83
N VAL A 501 0.90 -12.88 15.12
CA VAL A 501 1.23 -11.53 14.65
C VAL A 501 2.61 -11.45 14.02
N TYR A 502 2.85 -10.43 13.19
CA TYR A 502 4.23 -10.08 12.86
C TYR A 502 4.88 -9.35 14.04
N GLN A 503 4.24 -8.29 14.56
CA GLN A 503 4.77 -7.49 15.67
C GLN A 503 3.66 -6.90 16.57
N ALA A 504 4.04 -6.41 17.74
CA ALA A 504 3.15 -5.52 18.50
C ALA A 504 3.12 -4.13 17.85
N MET A 505 1.96 -3.47 17.87
CA MET A 505 1.83 -2.13 17.28
C MET A 505 2.75 -1.13 17.98
N GLY A 506 3.57 -0.43 17.20
CA GLY A 506 4.58 0.52 17.69
C GLY A 506 5.94 -0.10 18.03
N ALA A 507 6.12 -1.41 17.83
CA ALA A 507 7.38 -2.12 18.07
C ALA A 507 8.32 -2.17 16.84
N GLY A 508 8.19 -1.24 15.90
CA GLY A 508 8.94 -1.26 14.64
C GLY A 508 10.39 -0.79 14.78
N GLY A 509 11.34 -1.60 14.28
CA GLY A 509 12.77 -1.28 14.22
C GLY A 509 13.56 -1.72 15.46
N ASN A 510 14.77 -2.26 15.23
CA ASN A 510 15.70 -2.80 16.25
C ASN A 510 15.16 -3.95 17.12
N HIS A 511 14.08 -4.62 16.72
CA HIS A 511 13.47 -5.70 17.50
C HIS A 511 13.11 -5.26 18.92
N ALA A 512 12.56 -4.05 19.08
CA ALA A 512 12.08 -3.60 20.39
C ALA A 512 10.91 -4.48 20.83
N GLU A 513 10.88 -4.91 22.09
CA GLU A 513 9.75 -5.67 22.62
C GLU A 513 8.52 -4.76 22.74
N GLY A 514 7.44 -5.11 22.05
CA GLY A 514 6.14 -4.46 22.24
C GLY A 514 5.16 -5.34 23.01
N THR A 515 4.05 -4.75 23.44
CA THR A 515 3.07 -5.42 24.30
C THR A 515 1.77 -5.69 23.56
N ILE A 516 1.25 -6.91 23.68
CA ILE A 516 -0.09 -7.29 23.21
C ILE A 516 -0.89 -7.82 24.39
N ARG A 517 -2.10 -7.30 24.57
CA ARG A 517 -3.06 -7.79 25.57
C ARG A 517 -4.00 -8.82 24.96
N VAL A 518 -4.31 -9.88 25.70
CA VAL A 518 -5.21 -10.94 25.25
C VAL A 518 -6.30 -11.15 26.30
N GLY A 519 -7.52 -10.72 26.00
CA GLY A 519 -8.70 -11.00 26.82
C GLY A 519 -9.22 -12.41 26.54
N VAL A 520 -9.46 -13.22 27.57
CA VAL A 520 -9.90 -14.62 27.42
C VAL A 520 -11.19 -14.83 28.20
N GLY A 521 -12.31 -14.86 27.49
CA GLY A 521 -13.64 -15.10 28.06
C GLY A 521 -13.90 -16.55 28.44
N ALA A 522 -14.81 -16.77 29.39
CA ALA A 522 -15.25 -18.09 29.79
C ALA A 522 -15.96 -18.83 28.63
N ARG A 523 -15.62 -20.10 28.43
CA ARG A 523 -16.18 -20.95 27.34
C ARG A 523 -16.77 -22.27 27.81
N GLY A 524 -16.87 -22.48 29.13
CA GLY A 524 -17.38 -23.73 29.73
C GLY A 524 -16.48 -24.96 29.52
N ARG A 525 -15.26 -24.78 29.01
CA ARG A 525 -14.26 -25.84 28.78
C ARG A 525 -12.84 -25.29 28.89
N PRO A 526 -11.84 -26.13 29.20
CA PRO A 526 -10.45 -25.70 29.29
C PRO A 526 -9.93 -25.19 27.94
N ILE A 527 -9.12 -24.13 27.97
CA ILE A 527 -8.60 -23.43 26.78
C ILE A 527 -7.09 -23.63 26.67
N THR A 528 -6.63 -24.04 25.50
CA THR A 528 -5.24 -23.97 25.07
C THR A 528 -5.02 -22.79 24.14
N LEU A 529 -4.10 -21.90 24.48
CA LEU A 529 -3.71 -20.77 23.64
C LEU A 529 -2.41 -21.08 22.90
N VAL A 530 -2.34 -20.78 21.62
CA VAL A 530 -1.10 -20.79 20.84
C VAL A 530 -0.82 -19.37 20.37
N LEU A 531 0.22 -18.75 20.93
CA LEU A 531 0.60 -17.37 20.68
C LEU A 531 1.88 -17.34 19.84
N SER A 532 1.84 -16.70 18.66
CA SER A 532 3.00 -16.63 17.77
C SER A 532 3.31 -15.20 17.34
N ALA A 533 4.58 -14.80 17.39
CA ALA A 533 5.05 -13.51 16.89
C ALA A 533 6.35 -13.63 16.08
N TYR A 534 6.52 -12.81 15.04
CA TYR A 534 7.82 -12.67 14.41
C TYR A 534 8.76 -11.88 15.34
N GLU A 535 8.41 -10.62 15.64
CA GLU A 535 9.14 -9.71 16.55
C GLU A 535 8.96 -10.06 18.04
N PRO A 536 9.82 -9.58 18.96
CA PRO A 536 9.64 -9.77 20.39
C PRO A 536 8.31 -9.17 20.88
N VAL A 537 7.48 -9.99 21.51
CA VAL A 537 6.20 -9.57 22.09
C VAL A 537 6.10 -9.99 23.56
N HIS A 538 5.70 -9.04 24.40
CA HIS A 538 5.17 -9.29 25.73
C HIS A 538 3.66 -9.54 25.67
N TRP A 539 3.26 -10.80 25.78
CA TRP A 539 1.87 -11.24 25.83
C TRP A 539 1.30 -11.08 27.25
N GLN A 540 0.34 -10.18 27.41
CA GLN A 540 -0.38 -9.92 28.66
C GLN A 540 -1.76 -10.58 28.60
N ILE A 541 -1.88 -11.78 29.15
CA ILE A 541 -3.13 -12.55 29.13
C ILE A 541 -4.01 -12.13 30.31
N GLN A 542 -5.28 -11.91 30.05
CA GLN A 542 -6.27 -11.50 31.04
C GLN A 542 -7.49 -12.41 30.93
N PRO A 543 -7.52 -13.51 31.71
CA PRO A 543 -8.69 -14.38 31.76
C PRO A 543 -9.85 -13.69 32.50
N ASP A 544 -11.05 -13.76 31.92
CA ASP A 544 -12.28 -13.40 32.61
C ASP A 544 -12.59 -14.41 33.74
N PRO A 545 -13.40 -14.03 34.76
CA PRO A 545 -13.88 -14.96 35.76
C PRO A 545 -14.53 -16.20 35.11
N GLY A 546 -14.07 -17.39 35.50
CA GLY A 546 -14.55 -18.66 34.95
C GLY A 546 -13.87 -19.11 33.64
N ALA A 547 -12.93 -18.33 33.09
CA ALA A 547 -12.08 -18.79 32.00
C ALA A 547 -10.98 -19.72 32.54
N GLU A 548 -10.97 -20.96 32.07
CA GLU A 548 -9.95 -21.95 32.46
C GLU A 548 -8.90 -22.08 31.35
N ILE A 549 -7.76 -21.43 31.50
CA ILE A 549 -6.62 -21.60 30.58
C ILE A 549 -5.81 -22.81 31.03
N ALA A 550 -5.94 -23.93 30.32
CA ALA A 550 -5.21 -25.16 30.61
C ALA A 550 -3.73 -25.07 30.21
N LYS A 551 -3.44 -24.44 29.07
CA LYS A 551 -2.11 -24.43 28.47
C LYS A 551 -1.89 -23.19 27.61
N VAL A 552 -0.68 -22.66 27.60
CA VAL A 552 -0.26 -21.63 26.64
C VAL A 552 1.02 -22.07 25.94
N VAL A 553 0.99 -22.15 24.62
CA VAL A 553 2.16 -22.40 23.77
C VAL A 553 2.62 -21.06 23.19
N VAL A 554 3.82 -20.61 23.55
CA VAL A 554 4.40 -19.37 23.02
C VAL A 554 5.49 -19.71 22.00
N MET A 555 5.36 -19.12 20.82
CA MET A 555 6.22 -19.29 19.67
C MET A 555 6.72 -17.92 19.19
N GLY A 556 7.97 -17.84 18.74
CA GLY A 556 8.42 -16.67 18.00
C GLY A 556 9.79 -16.83 17.35
N ASN A 557 10.07 -15.98 16.37
CA ASN A 557 11.41 -15.90 15.77
C ASN A 557 12.38 -15.23 16.76
N TYR A 558 11.90 -14.24 17.51
CA TYR A 558 12.59 -13.68 18.67
C TYR A 558 11.92 -14.10 19.98
N PRO A 559 12.65 -14.11 21.11
CA PRO A 559 12.07 -14.43 22.41
C PRO A 559 10.97 -13.46 22.82
N GLY A 560 9.77 -13.98 23.10
CA GLY A 560 8.67 -13.21 23.70
C GLY A 560 8.50 -13.47 25.20
N ARG A 561 7.90 -12.53 25.93
CA ARG A 561 7.49 -12.70 27.33
C ARG A 561 6.00 -12.98 27.44
N ILE A 562 5.61 -13.60 28.54
CA ILE A 562 4.21 -13.90 28.85
C ILE A 562 3.93 -13.60 30.31
N SER A 563 2.76 -13.03 30.58
CA SER A 563 2.27 -12.72 31.92
C SER A 563 0.76 -12.87 32.00
N GLY A 564 0.24 -12.97 33.23
CA GLY A 564 -1.20 -13.13 33.48
C GLY A 564 -1.70 -14.58 33.46
N VAL A 565 -0.78 -15.55 33.36
CA VAL A 565 -1.04 -16.99 33.58
C VAL A 565 0.07 -17.61 34.43
N PRO A 566 -0.22 -18.67 35.20
CA PRO A 566 0.80 -19.47 35.90
C PRO A 566 1.86 -19.99 34.93
N GLN A 567 3.15 -19.91 35.32
CA GLN A 567 4.26 -20.25 34.42
C GLN A 567 4.39 -21.75 34.13
N ASP A 568 3.89 -22.62 35.03
CA ASP A 568 3.79 -24.07 34.83
C ASP A 568 2.84 -24.45 33.68
N ARG A 569 1.96 -23.53 33.24
CA ARG A 569 1.07 -23.71 32.09
C ARG A 569 1.67 -23.22 30.77
N VAL A 570 2.86 -22.61 30.81
CA VAL A 570 3.52 -22.02 29.64
C VAL A 570 4.51 -23.00 29.05
N GLN A 571 4.26 -23.44 27.81
CA GLN A 571 5.21 -24.16 26.99
C GLN A 571 5.80 -23.22 25.94
N ARG A 572 7.13 -23.21 25.80
CA ARG A 572 7.80 -22.49 24.71
C ARG A 572 8.10 -23.46 23.57
N ALA A 573 7.81 -23.04 22.35
CA ALA A 573 8.15 -23.78 21.14
C ALA A 573 8.98 -22.89 20.21
N ASN A 574 9.90 -23.51 19.46
CA ASN A 574 10.83 -22.81 18.60
C ASN A 574 10.16 -22.36 17.29
N GLY A 575 10.62 -21.23 16.77
CA GLY A 575 10.14 -20.65 15.51
C GLY A 575 8.83 -19.88 15.67
N TYR A 576 8.35 -19.31 14.57
CA TYR A 576 7.04 -18.65 14.49
C TYR A 576 6.15 -19.41 13.51
N LEU A 577 4.83 -19.32 13.68
CA LEU A 577 3.85 -19.88 12.76
C LEU A 577 3.97 -19.14 11.43
N GLN A 578 4.62 -19.78 10.46
CA GLN A 578 4.69 -19.25 9.10
C GLN A 578 3.36 -19.52 8.42
N ASP A 579 2.59 -18.47 8.19
CA ASP A 579 1.42 -18.55 7.29
C ASP A 579 1.84 -18.45 5.82
N TYR A 580 3.08 -18.84 5.49
CA TYR A 580 3.58 -18.78 4.13
C TYR A 580 4.26 -20.08 3.76
N LYS A 581 3.84 -20.67 2.65
CA LYS A 581 4.57 -21.75 1.98
C LYS A 581 5.27 -21.19 0.76
N THR A 582 6.56 -21.47 0.62
CA THR A 582 7.27 -21.25 -0.64
C THR A 582 6.77 -22.29 -1.63
N ASP A 583 6.12 -21.85 -2.71
CA ASP A 583 5.73 -22.76 -3.79
C ASP A 583 6.95 -23.18 -4.63
N GLY A 584 6.76 -24.12 -5.57
CA GLY A 584 7.84 -24.59 -6.45
C GLY A 584 8.46 -23.50 -7.34
N SER A 585 7.90 -22.29 -7.36
CA SER A 585 8.45 -21.12 -8.05
C SER A 585 9.28 -20.20 -7.16
N GLY A 586 9.47 -20.54 -5.88
CA GLY A 586 10.17 -19.70 -4.92
C GLY A 586 9.32 -18.56 -4.34
N ARG A 587 8.03 -18.46 -4.70
CA ARG A 587 7.12 -17.42 -4.21
C ARG A 587 6.49 -17.85 -2.90
N ARG A 588 6.49 -16.95 -1.90
CA ARG A 588 5.79 -17.15 -0.63
C ARG A 588 4.30 -16.88 -0.84
N ARG A 589 3.47 -17.91 -0.71
CA ARG A 589 2.00 -17.78 -0.75
C ARG A 589 1.43 -18.04 0.64
N HIS A 590 0.39 -17.29 0.98
CA HIS A 590 -0.35 -17.48 2.23
C HIS A 590 -0.87 -18.93 2.31
N ASN A 591 -0.63 -19.64 3.41
CA ASN A 591 -1.00 -21.05 3.55
C ASN A 591 -1.53 -21.33 4.96
N PRO A 592 -2.81 -21.04 5.22
CA PRO A 592 -3.37 -21.16 6.56
C PRO A 592 -3.39 -22.63 7.04
N GLN A 593 -3.34 -23.57 6.09
CA GLN A 593 -3.23 -25.00 6.36
C GLN A 593 -1.93 -25.39 7.08
N SER A 594 -0.78 -24.73 6.80
CA SER A 594 0.45 -25.02 7.54
C SER A 594 0.40 -24.56 8.99
N THR A 595 -0.36 -23.50 9.28
CA THR A 595 -0.64 -23.07 10.66
C THR A 595 -1.43 -24.14 11.41
N VAL A 596 -2.50 -24.66 10.78
CA VAL A 596 -3.34 -25.74 11.34
C VAL A 596 -2.52 -27.00 11.64
N GLU A 597 -1.73 -27.48 10.67
CA GLU A 597 -0.91 -28.69 10.82
C GLU A 597 0.19 -28.55 11.88
N THR A 598 0.79 -27.36 11.99
CA THR A 598 1.81 -27.07 13.00
C THR A 598 1.20 -27.06 14.39
N VAL A 599 0.04 -26.43 14.55
CA VAL A 599 -0.69 -26.37 15.84
C VAL A 599 -1.16 -27.77 16.25
N GLU A 600 -1.68 -28.55 15.31
CA GLU A 600 -2.09 -29.93 15.56
C GLU A 600 -0.92 -30.79 16.03
N ARG A 601 0.27 -30.64 15.42
CA ARG A 601 1.48 -31.34 15.87
C ARG A 601 1.94 -30.90 17.26
N LEU A 602 1.81 -29.62 17.60
CA LEU A 602 2.26 -29.05 18.88
C LEU A 602 1.32 -29.36 20.05
N VAL A 603 0.03 -29.39 19.78
CA VAL A 603 -1.02 -29.46 20.82
C VAL A 603 -1.74 -30.81 20.80
N GLY A 604 -1.59 -31.61 19.73
CA GLY A 604 -2.29 -32.88 19.54
C GLY A 604 -3.74 -32.72 19.06
N ARG A 605 -4.13 -31.50 18.65
CA ARG A 605 -5.49 -31.18 18.21
C ARG A 605 -5.49 -29.99 17.25
N ARG A 606 -6.36 -30.02 16.24
CA ARG A 606 -6.60 -28.90 15.32
C ARG A 606 -7.14 -27.66 16.08
N PRO A 607 -6.76 -26.44 15.69
CA PRO A 607 -7.29 -25.24 16.30
C PRO A 607 -8.80 -25.10 16.05
N ASP A 608 -9.55 -24.72 17.09
CA ASP A 608 -10.95 -24.32 17.00
C ASP A 608 -11.10 -22.87 16.50
N SER A 609 -10.05 -22.04 16.59
CA SER A 609 -9.98 -20.75 15.88
C SER A 609 -8.54 -20.31 15.60
N VAL A 610 -8.36 -19.53 14.55
CA VAL A 610 -7.10 -18.87 14.19
C VAL A 610 -7.40 -17.38 13.96
N ASP A 611 -6.71 -16.52 14.68
CA ASP A 611 -6.76 -15.07 14.53
C ASP A 611 -5.34 -14.54 14.28
N GLY A 612 -5.22 -13.48 13.48
CA GLY A 612 -3.92 -12.90 13.22
C GLY A 612 -3.97 -11.53 12.55
N ALA A 613 -2.87 -10.79 12.72
CA ALA A 613 -2.71 -9.45 12.18
C ALA A 613 -1.23 -9.18 11.89
N TYR A 614 -0.93 -8.26 10.97
CA TYR A 614 0.46 -7.80 10.83
C TYR A 614 0.94 -7.16 12.14
N GLU A 615 0.16 -6.24 12.69
CA GLU A 615 0.42 -5.66 14.00
C GLU A 615 -0.86 -5.51 14.83
N SER A 616 -0.74 -5.66 16.14
CA SER A 616 -1.88 -5.46 17.05
C SER A 616 -1.43 -4.95 18.42
N ARG A 617 -2.37 -4.36 19.17
CA ARG A 617 -2.24 -4.07 20.61
C ARG A 617 -3.06 -5.03 21.46
N TYR A 618 -4.08 -5.67 20.87
CA TYR A 618 -5.09 -6.40 21.60
C TYR A 618 -5.76 -7.51 20.79
N PHE A 619 -6.10 -8.61 21.46
CA PHE A 619 -6.98 -9.67 20.97
C PHE A 619 -8.01 -10.04 22.04
N SER A 620 -9.18 -10.51 21.61
CA SER A 620 -10.22 -11.03 22.50
C SER A 620 -10.67 -12.41 22.04
N LEU A 621 -10.75 -13.35 22.98
CA LEU A 621 -11.28 -14.69 22.74
C LEU A 621 -12.58 -14.89 23.53
N GLY A 622 -13.72 -14.89 22.85
CA GLY A 622 -15.05 -15.10 23.46
C GLY A 622 -15.81 -13.80 23.69
N SER A 623 -16.77 -13.80 24.62
CA SER A 623 -17.64 -12.65 24.92
C SER A 623 -16.96 -11.54 25.72
N SER A 624 -15.63 -11.56 25.88
CA SER A 624 -14.87 -10.45 26.47
C SER A 624 -14.96 -9.24 25.51
N ARG A 625 -16.01 -8.43 25.66
CA ARG A 625 -16.30 -7.26 24.81
C ARG A 625 -15.62 -5.99 25.30
N THR A 626 -14.98 -6.04 26.47
CA THR A 626 -14.32 -4.87 27.06
C THR A 626 -12.83 -4.95 26.74
N PRO A 627 -12.29 -4.06 25.89
CA PRO A 627 -10.85 -3.89 25.80
C PRO A 627 -10.34 -3.61 27.22
N PRO A 628 -9.35 -4.36 27.71
CA PRO A 628 -8.84 -4.17 29.05
C PRO A 628 -8.32 -2.75 29.17
N GLN A 629 -8.87 -2.02 30.14
CA GLN A 629 -8.40 -0.68 30.45
C GLN A 629 -6.89 -0.73 30.68
N PRO A 630 -6.11 0.21 30.11
CA PRO A 630 -4.72 0.35 30.52
C PRO A 630 -4.68 0.48 32.04
N PRO A 631 -3.68 -0.14 32.72
CA PRO A 631 -3.52 0.05 34.14
C PRO A 631 -3.50 1.56 34.40
N ALA A 632 -4.28 2.00 35.39
CA ALA A 632 -4.27 3.40 35.80
C ALA A 632 -2.81 3.80 35.99
N VAL A 633 -2.35 4.76 35.19
CA VAL A 633 -0.99 5.28 35.30
C VAL A 633 -0.92 5.89 36.69
N GLN A 634 -0.28 5.19 37.65
CA GLN A 634 -0.02 5.79 38.94
C GLN A 634 0.81 7.05 38.66
N PRO A 635 0.37 8.24 39.10
CA PRO A 635 1.15 9.45 38.89
C PRO A 635 2.52 9.21 39.50
N ARG A 636 3.57 9.31 38.68
CA ARG A 636 4.94 9.28 39.19
C ARG A 636 5.03 10.38 40.25
N PRO A 637 5.57 10.11 41.45
CA PRO A 637 5.85 11.18 42.39
C PRO A 637 6.70 12.23 41.66
N ILE A 638 6.21 13.46 41.64
CA ILE A 638 6.91 14.59 41.05
C ILE A 638 8.19 14.74 41.85
N GLY A 639 9.30 14.26 41.30
CA GLY A 639 10.62 14.53 41.84
C GLY A 639 10.82 16.05 41.90
N ASN A 640 11.23 16.52 43.08
CA ASN A 640 11.44 17.92 43.46
C ASN A 640 11.65 18.87 42.27
N ALA A 641 10.69 19.78 42.09
CA ALA A 641 10.78 20.85 41.13
C ALA A 641 12.07 21.67 41.36
N VAL A 642 12.97 21.64 40.38
CA VAL A 642 14.07 22.60 40.29
C VAL A 642 13.44 23.95 39.96
N ALA A 643 13.55 24.90 40.88
CA ALA A 643 13.09 26.27 40.68
C ALA A 643 13.84 26.90 39.49
N ILE A 644 13.11 27.19 38.43
CA ILE A 644 13.60 27.99 37.30
C ILE A 644 13.47 29.47 37.72
N PRO A 645 14.55 30.27 37.74
CA PRO A 645 14.45 31.69 38.04
C PRO A 645 13.68 32.42 36.93
N MET A 646 12.75 33.29 37.34
CA MET A 646 11.91 34.07 36.43
C MET A 646 12.74 35.00 35.52
N PRO A 647 12.29 35.25 34.27
CA PRO A 647 12.98 36.16 33.38
C PRO A 647 12.85 37.60 33.86
N VAL A 648 13.99 38.30 33.88
CA VAL A 648 14.09 39.74 34.16
C VAL A 648 13.32 40.51 33.09
N LEU A 649 12.39 41.37 33.52
CA LEU A 649 11.74 42.35 32.65
C LEU A 649 12.79 43.28 32.05
N ILE A 650 12.98 43.23 30.73
CA ILE A 650 13.77 44.22 29.99
C ILE A 650 12.83 45.38 29.65
N THR A 651 13.04 46.53 30.28
CA THR A 651 12.40 47.80 29.90
C THR A 651 12.90 48.27 28.53
N PRO A 652 12.01 48.76 27.64
CA PRO A 652 12.40 49.20 26.31
C PRO A 652 13.24 50.49 26.36
N ARG A 653 14.33 50.52 25.58
CA ARG A 653 15.16 51.72 25.35
C ARG A 653 14.37 52.77 24.55
N PRO A 654 14.51 54.07 24.87
CA PRO A 654 13.91 55.12 24.06
C PRO A 654 14.58 55.21 22.67
N LEU A 655 13.74 55.47 21.67
CA LEU A 655 14.11 55.67 20.27
C LEU A 655 15.03 56.90 20.14
N ARG A 656 16.12 56.73 19.40
CA ARG A 656 17.08 57.79 19.06
C ARG A 656 16.56 58.52 17.83
N GLU A 657 16.39 59.84 17.93
CA GLU A 657 16.02 60.70 16.80
C GLU A 657 17.10 60.70 15.70
N PRO A 658 16.73 60.86 14.42
CA PRO A 658 17.67 60.95 13.32
C PRO A 658 18.24 62.36 13.20
N GLY A 659 19.53 62.50 13.51
CA GLY A 659 20.31 63.72 13.28
C GLY A 659 21.00 63.70 11.92
N ARG A 660 21.03 64.89 11.31
CA ARG A 660 21.71 65.31 10.07
C ARG A 660 23.17 64.91 9.96
#